data_AF-A0A6C1QKQ4-F1
#
_entry.id   AF-A0A6C1QKQ4-F1
#
_cell.length_a   1.000
_cell.length_b   1.000
_cell.length_c   1.000
_cell.angle_alpha   90.00
_cell.angle_beta   90.00
_cell.angle_gamma   90.00
#
_symmetry.space_group_name_H-M   'P 1'
#
loop_
_entity.id
_entity.type
_entity.pdbx_description
1 polymer ?
#
loop_
_entity_poly.entity_id
_entity_poly.type
_entity_poly.pdbx_seq_one_letter_code
_entity_poly.pdbx_strand_id
1 'polypeptide(L)'
;MNAKRLLTEIPAARWGVLILASFIMATNYYFYDLLAPIQDLVRINLGFSATDFGLVMSAYAFPNVFLAMAIVGGIILDRIGIRITGFSFIFLMSIGGALTAYAASATFLEGGFGYNFMNSFLTAYSPQLKLMIFGFFLFGLGAETSIVVLSKIIVKWFKGKEIALALGLNLAIGRLGAALAFTLTPRLAQPEWTTGIYFGVLLLWIGLLGFVIYMLIDTKVDRQVSIDLKDPEDEFKLKDLGDLVTNRSVIFITLLCVTFYSAVFPFLKFAPDLLMNKFAMPRQMAGDVTSYLMYGTILLTPLFGWYADNKGKSATLMYLGSALLIVAHLMFALTYLEPRIPIVLLGIAFSLVPAAMWPAVTKIVPTAKLGTAYGFMFSVQNIGLFVFPYLIGWVVDTSNPHYRAAINAEEFAVIQQDDMVYNGSYLDRKGQPVTNKDILVNAVIFEDVISGRIIWNESHQVTTDEQGKFDIELGNPETFLNVDFTRLNPDVNYHAELIKTKKKDADIVVFEGDFSLDENQAFVSVLRDDNEVLERGRYRGIVKLFDPEGQLVWEESTRFFVDRAGQFEVIMGQGSVLYADRSYFDITRDSVSAEIIKPLNYTNPMLVFSVLGIFGLIFAFLLKREDKTSGYGLELPNKIKE
;
A
#
# COMPACT_ATOMS: atom_id res chain seq x y z
N MET A 1 -21.24 15.79 -48.72
CA MET A 1 -20.84 14.72 -47.78
C MET A 1 -20.29 15.39 -46.53
N ASN A 2 -21.01 15.38 -45.42
CA ASN A 2 -20.49 15.87 -44.14
C ASN A 2 -19.32 14.98 -43.72
N ALA A 3 -18.10 15.50 -43.75
CA ALA A 3 -16.95 14.82 -43.19
C ALA A 3 -17.27 14.53 -41.72
N LYS A 4 -17.48 13.26 -41.36
CA LYS A 4 -17.63 12.86 -39.96
C LYS A 4 -16.34 13.26 -39.27
N ARG A 5 -16.42 14.25 -38.36
CA ARG A 5 -15.30 14.72 -37.56
C ARG A 5 -14.65 13.53 -36.85
N LEU A 6 -13.33 13.47 -36.89
CA LEU A 6 -12.57 12.40 -36.25
C LEU A 6 -12.84 12.41 -34.76
N LEU A 7 -12.97 11.24 -34.14
CA LEU A 7 -13.17 11.15 -32.69
C LEU A 7 -12.01 11.81 -31.92
N THR A 8 -10.78 11.70 -32.43
CA THR A 8 -9.58 12.35 -31.89
C THR A 8 -9.62 13.87 -32.01
N GLU A 9 -10.48 14.46 -32.86
CA GLU A 9 -10.63 15.92 -32.96
C GLU A 9 -11.68 16.48 -32.01
N ILE A 10 -12.48 15.62 -31.36
CA ILE A 10 -13.49 16.02 -30.39
C ILE A 10 -12.83 16.16 -29.02
N PRO A 11 -12.78 17.36 -28.43
CA PRO A 11 -12.12 17.56 -27.13
C PRO A 11 -12.69 16.64 -26.04
N ALA A 12 -14.01 16.53 -25.93
CA ALA A 12 -14.66 15.68 -24.94
C ALA A 12 -14.25 14.20 -25.06
N ALA A 13 -14.07 13.69 -26.28
CA ALA A 13 -13.63 12.31 -26.50
C ALA A 13 -12.16 12.11 -26.09
N ARG A 14 -11.27 13.04 -26.46
CA ARG A 14 -9.85 13.01 -26.07
C ARG A 14 -9.67 13.03 -24.55
N TRP A 15 -10.33 13.98 -23.90
CA TRP A 15 -10.26 14.12 -22.45
C TRP A 15 -10.93 12.95 -21.72
N GLY A 16 -12.01 12.38 -22.27
CA GLY A 16 -12.62 11.16 -21.76
C GLY A 16 -11.68 9.95 -21.82
N VAL A 17 -10.95 9.78 -22.93
CA VAL A 17 -9.93 8.72 -23.06
C VAL A 17 -8.75 8.96 -22.13
N LEU A 18 -8.33 10.21 -21.94
CA LEU A 18 -7.33 10.54 -20.93
C LEU A 18 -7.78 10.08 -19.55
N ILE A 19 -8.96 10.47 -19.10
CA ILE A 19 -9.48 10.09 -17.77
C ILE A 19 -9.53 8.57 -17.63
N LEU A 20 -9.99 7.87 -18.66
CA LEU A 20 -10.05 6.41 -18.67
C LEU A 20 -8.66 5.76 -18.56
N ALA A 21 -7.70 6.18 -19.39
CA ALA A 21 -6.33 5.66 -19.37
C ALA A 21 -5.62 5.99 -18.05
N SER A 22 -5.81 7.21 -17.54
CA SER A 22 -5.25 7.66 -16.27
C SER A 22 -5.86 6.94 -15.06
N PHE A 23 -7.15 6.63 -15.10
CA PHE A 23 -7.79 5.80 -14.08
C PHE A 23 -7.16 4.41 -14.03
N ILE A 24 -6.97 3.75 -15.18
CA ILE A 24 -6.30 2.43 -15.24
C ILE A 24 -4.88 2.51 -14.68
N MET A 25 -4.16 3.60 -14.97
CA MET A 25 -2.83 3.81 -14.38
C MET A 25 -2.90 4.01 -12.87
N ALA A 26 -3.91 4.72 -12.37
CA ALA A 26 -4.11 4.91 -10.93
C ALA A 26 -4.43 3.59 -10.20
N THR A 27 -5.16 2.65 -10.81
CA THR A 27 -5.44 1.35 -10.17
C THR A 27 -4.18 0.49 -10.04
N ASN A 28 -3.28 0.55 -11.04
CA ASN A 28 -1.95 -0.04 -10.96
C ASN A 28 -1.13 0.56 -9.80
N TYR A 29 -1.03 1.89 -9.74
CA TYR A 29 -0.27 2.58 -8.69
C TYR A 29 -0.86 2.34 -7.29
N TYR A 30 -2.19 2.29 -7.17
CA TYR A 30 -2.85 1.91 -5.93
C TYR A 30 -2.43 0.51 -5.49
N PHE A 31 -2.53 -0.49 -6.38
CA PHE A 31 -2.22 -1.87 -6.03
C PHE A 31 -0.75 -2.07 -5.66
N TYR A 32 0.16 -1.37 -6.35
CA TYR A 32 1.59 -1.42 -6.07
C TYR A 32 1.93 -0.98 -4.63
N ASP A 33 1.20 0.00 -4.08
CA ASP A 33 1.48 0.58 -2.76
C ASP A 33 0.57 0.05 -1.63
N LEU A 34 -0.54 -0.63 -1.94
CA LEU A 34 -1.58 -0.98 -0.94
C LEU A 34 -1.07 -1.83 0.24
N LEU A 35 -0.05 -2.69 0.05
CA LEU A 35 0.41 -3.58 1.12
C LEU A 35 1.26 -2.83 2.17
N ALA A 36 1.89 -1.72 1.81
CA ALA A 36 2.76 -0.95 2.69
C ALA A 36 2.05 -0.39 3.95
N PRO A 37 0.89 0.28 3.86
CA PRO A 37 0.21 0.82 5.03
C PRO A 37 -0.49 -0.20 5.93
N ILE A 38 -0.50 -1.49 5.53
CA ILE A 38 -0.99 -2.63 6.32
C ILE A 38 0.09 -3.71 6.50
N GLN A 39 1.37 -3.34 6.34
CA GLN A 39 2.50 -4.26 6.42
C GLN A 39 2.53 -5.02 7.75
N ASP A 40 2.22 -4.33 8.85
CA ASP A 40 2.14 -4.91 10.18
C ASP A 40 1.08 -6.04 10.24
N LEU A 41 -0.11 -5.80 9.65
CA LEU A 41 -1.17 -6.81 9.55
C LEU A 41 -0.74 -7.99 8.67
N VAL A 42 -0.10 -7.73 7.53
CA VAL A 42 0.42 -8.80 6.64
C VAL A 42 1.43 -9.66 7.41
N ARG A 43 2.31 -9.05 8.19
CA ARG A 43 3.35 -9.76 8.96
C ARG A 43 2.81 -10.54 10.14
N ILE A 44 1.85 -9.98 10.86
CA ILE A 44 1.17 -10.66 11.96
C ILE A 44 0.35 -11.84 11.41
N ASN A 45 -0.52 -11.58 10.44
CA ASN A 45 -1.50 -12.58 9.99
C ASN A 45 -0.92 -13.70 9.13
N LEU A 46 0.18 -13.45 8.41
CA LEU A 46 0.83 -14.46 7.56
C LEU A 46 2.10 -15.06 8.18
N GLY A 47 2.49 -14.60 9.37
CA GLY A 47 3.72 -14.98 10.05
C GLY A 47 5.00 -14.41 9.42
N PHE A 48 4.89 -13.46 8.48
CA PHE A 48 6.04 -12.96 7.70
C PHE A 48 7.03 -12.15 8.55
N SER A 49 8.31 -12.38 8.29
CA SER A 49 9.38 -11.48 8.70
C SER A 49 9.36 -10.17 7.87
N ALA A 50 10.14 -9.15 8.28
CA ALA A 50 10.28 -7.97 7.43
C ALA A 50 11.01 -8.31 6.11
N THR A 51 11.90 -9.32 6.14
CA THR A 51 12.58 -9.89 4.97
C THR A 51 11.58 -10.51 3.99
N ASP A 52 10.62 -11.30 4.48
CA ASP A 52 9.60 -11.94 3.64
C ASP A 52 8.71 -10.90 2.95
N PHE A 53 8.29 -9.87 3.70
CA PHE A 53 7.59 -8.72 3.12
C PHE A 53 8.45 -8.03 2.04
N GLY A 54 9.74 -7.79 2.34
CA GLY A 54 10.70 -7.26 1.40
C GLY A 54 10.84 -8.12 0.13
N LEU A 55 10.80 -9.45 0.23
CA LEU A 55 10.81 -10.37 -0.92
C LEU A 55 9.57 -10.20 -1.78
N VAL A 56 8.37 -10.12 -1.19
CA VAL A 56 7.12 -9.88 -1.93
C VAL A 56 7.21 -8.56 -2.70
N MET A 57 7.65 -7.49 -2.04
CA MET A 57 7.80 -6.19 -2.68
C MET A 57 8.86 -6.18 -3.80
N SER A 58 9.94 -6.94 -3.62
CA SER A 58 11.02 -7.08 -4.62
C SER A 58 10.54 -7.83 -5.86
N ALA A 59 9.63 -8.80 -5.70
CA ALA A 59 9.10 -9.62 -6.81
C ALA A 59 8.46 -8.79 -7.93
N TYR A 60 7.93 -7.60 -7.62
CA TYR A 60 7.43 -6.64 -8.61
C TYR A 60 8.46 -6.28 -9.69
N ALA A 61 9.70 -5.98 -9.28
CA ALA A 61 10.73 -5.47 -10.17
C ALA A 61 11.51 -6.60 -10.88
N PHE A 62 11.33 -7.86 -10.43
CA PHE A 62 12.02 -9.02 -10.99
C PHE A 62 11.86 -9.15 -12.52
N PRO A 63 10.65 -9.04 -13.12
CA PRO A 63 10.50 -9.13 -14.58
C PRO A 63 11.28 -8.05 -15.32
N ASN A 64 11.36 -6.83 -14.78
CA ASN A 64 12.12 -5.76 -15.40
C ASN A 64 13.63 -6.01 -15.33
N VAL A 65 14.13 -6.51 -14.20
CA VAL A 65 15.55 -6.75 -14.00
C VAL A 65 16.06 -7.93 -14.83
N PHE A 66 15.36 -9.06 -14.81
CA PHE A 66 15.86 -10.31 -15.39
C PHE A 66 15.30 -10.63 -16.77
N LEU A 67 14.11 -10.11 -17.10
CA LEU A 67 13.49 -10.31 -18.41
C LEU A 67 13.52 -9.04 -19.28
N ALA A 68 14.13 -7.95 -18.79
CA ALA A 68 14.20 -6.65 -19.46
C ALA A 68 12.83 -6.14 -19.92
N MET A 69 11.77 -6.41 -19.15
CA MET A 69 10.39 -6.19 -19.56
C MET A 69 10.02 -4.74 -19.88
N ALA A 70 10.70 -3.76 -19.29
CA ALA A 70 10.52 -2.36 -19.69
C ALA A 70 10.86 -2.13 -21.17
N ILE A 71 11.89 -2.81 -21.68
CA ILE A 71 12.33 -2.73 -23.08
C ILE A 71 11.50 -3.69 -23.94
N VAL A 72 11.40 -4.95 -23.51
CA VAL A 72 10.69 -6.00 -24.23
C VAL A 72 9.20 -5.68 -24.37
N GLY A 73 8.57 -5.12 -23.35
CA GLY A 73 7.18 -4.68 -23.36
C GLY A 73 6.90 -3.59 -24.39
N GLY A 74 7.83 -2.64 -24.57
CA GLY A 74 7.80 -1.65 -25.65
C GLY A 74 7.90 -2.30 -27.03
N ILE A 75 8.85 -3.23 -27.21
CA ILE A 75 9.00 -3.98 -28.47
C ILE A 75 7.74 -4.80 -28.79
N ILE A 76 7.14 -5.44 -27.79
CA ILE A 76 5.88 -6.17 -27.94
C ILE A 76 4.78 -5.20 -28.40
N LEU A 77 4.62 -4.07 -27.69
CA LEU A 77 3.66 -3.03 -28.04
C LEU A 77 3.79 -2.57 -29.50
N ASP A 78 5.00 -2.33 -29.98
CA ASP A 78 5.24 -1.86 -31.34
C ASP A 78 4.99 -2.93 -32.41
N ARG A 79 5.05 -4.22 -32.04
CA ARG A 79 4.80 -5.36 -32.95
C ARG A 79 3.33 -5.77 -33.02
N ILE A 80 2.69 -5.98 -31.87
CA ILE A 80 1.31 -6.52 -31.80
C ILE A 80 0.26 -5.44 -31.50
N GLY A 81 0.69 -4.21 -31.27
CA GLY A 81 -0.17 -3.03 -31.13
C GLY A 81 -0.75 -2.83 -29.72
N ILE A 82 -1.38 -1.65 -29.54
CA ILE A 82 -1.92 -1.17 -28.26
C ILE A 82 -2.94 -2.14 -27.65
N ARG A 83 -3.89 -2.65 -28.46
CA ARG A 83 -5.05 -3.41 -27.96
C ARG A 83 -4.66 -4.76 -27.38
N ILE A 84 -3.92 -5.58 -28.13
CA ILE A 84 -3.52 -6.92 -27.70
C ILE A 84 -2.55 -6.83 -26.53
N THR A 85 -1.55 -5.95 -26.63
CA THR A 85 -0.56 -5.74 -25.56
C THR A 85 -1.26 -5.26 -24.29
N GLY A 86 -2.04 -4.19 -24.37
CA GLY A 86 -2.71 -3.63 -23.20
C GLY A 86 -3.66 -4.61 -22.53
N PHE A 87 -4.48 -5.34 -23.29
CA PHE A 87 -5.38 -6.35 -22.70
C PHE A 87 -4.59 -7.44 -21.99
N SER A 88 -3.57 -8.00 -22.65
CA SER A 88 -2.78 -9.12 -22.11
C SER A 88 -2.08 -8.73 -20.81
N PHE A 89 -1.43 -7.57 -20.78
CA PHE A 89 -0.65 -7.14 -19.62
C PHE A 89 -1.51 -6.57 -18.48
N ILE A 90 -2.61 -5.87 -18.77
CA ILE A 90 -3.56 -5.43 -17.72
C ILE A 90 -4.31 -6.64 -17.13
N PHE A 91 -4.62 -7.65 -17.95
CA PHE A 91 -5.19 -8.91 -17.47
C PHE A 91 -4.21 -9.67 -16.57
N LEU A 92 -2.95 -9.79 -17.00
CA LEU A 92 -1.90 -10.41 -16.21
C LEU A 92 -1.67 -9.69 -14.87
N MET A 93 -1.68 -8.35 -14.90
CA MET A 93 -1.63 -7.52 -13.70
C MET A 93 -2.81 -7.82 -12.76
N SER A 94 -4.02 -7.92 -13.30
CA SER A 94 -5.24 -8.21 -12.53
C SER A 94 -5.21 -9.62 -11.93
N ILE A 95 -4.73 -10.63 -12.67
CA ILE A 95 -4.51 -11.98 -12.14
C ILE A 95 -3.47 -11.98 -11.04
N GLY A 96 -2.33 -11.32 -11.23
CA GLY A 96 -1.28 -11.23 -10.22
C GLY A 96 -1.79 -10.62 -8.91
N GLY A 97 -2.59 -9.57 -9.01
CA GLY A 97 -3.26 -8.98 -7.85
C GLY A 97 -4.25 -9.94 -7.18
N ALA A 98 -5.07 -10.65 -7.97
CA ALA A 98 -6.01 -11.64 -7.44
C ALA A 98 -5.31 -12.82 -6.74
N LEU A 99 -4.19 -13.31 -7.28
CA LEU A 99 -3.38 -14.35 -6.64
C LEU A 99 -2.75 -13.87 -5.33
N THR A 100 -2.32 -12.60 -5.28
CA THR A 100 -1.78 -11.99 -4.05
C THR A 100 -2.86 -11.92 -2.97
N ALA A 101 -4.08 -11.51 -3.32
CA ALA A 101 -5.21 -11.49 -2.39
C ALA A 101 -5.62 -12.90 -1.95
N TYR A 102 -5.65 -13.85 -2.90
CA TYR A 102 -5.96 -15.25 -2.59
C TYR A 102 -4.94 -15.86 -1.63
N ALA A 103 -3.65 -15.61 -1.83
CA ALA A 103 -2.59 -16.07 -0.93
C ALA A 103 -2.73 -15.51 0.50
N ALA A 104 -3.29 -14.31 0.65
CA ALA A 104 -3.57 -13.68 1.93
C ALA A 104 -4.90 -14.11 2.56
N SER A 105 -5.75 -14.86 1.84
CA SER A 105 -7.10 -15.22 2.29
C SER A 105 -7.09 -16.39 3.28
N ALA A 106 -8.06 -16.38 4.21
CA ALA A 106 -8.31 -17.51 5.12
C ALA A 106 -8.49 -18.82 4.34
N THR A 107 -9.22 -18.78 3.22
CA THR A 107 -9.45 -19.96 2.35
C THR A 107 -8.16 -20.61 1.86
N PHE A 108 -7.13 -19.82 1.51
CA PHE A 108 -5.86 -20.41 1.08
C PHE A 108 -5.08 -20.96 2.28
N LEU A 109 -5.05 -20.22 3.39
CA LEU A 109 -4.36 -20.63 4.62
C LEU A 109 -4.94 -21.92 5.21
N GLU A 110 -6.24 -22.16 5.07
CA GLU A 110 -6.96 -23.37 5.50
C GLU A 110 -6.77 -24.58 4.56
N GLY A 111 -5.79 -24.55 3.66
CA GLY A 111 -5.52 -25.66 2.74
C GLY A 111 -6.28 -25.59 1.42
N GLY A 112 -6.67 -24.38 1.00
CA GLY A 112 -7.35 -24.14 -0.27
C GLY A 112 -6.58 -24.61 -1.51
N PHE A 113 -7.19 -24.44 -2.68
CA PHE A 113 -6.61 -24.84 -3.95
C PHE A 113 -5.16 -24.36 -4.15
N GLY A 114 -4.26 -25.31 -4.40
CA GLY A 114 -2.84 -25.03 -4.63
C GLY A 114 -1.98 -24.94 -3.35
N TYR A 115 -2.57 -24.95 -2.15
CA TYR A 115 -1.80 -24.90 -0.89
C TYR A 115 -0.82 -26.07 -0.77
N ASN A 116 -1.31 -27.30 -0.95
CA ASN A 116 -0.46 -28.50 -0.90
C ASN A 116 0.64 -28.51 -1.96
N PHE A 117 0.33 -28.00 -3.17
CA PHE A 117 1.34 -27.85 -4.22
C PHE A 117 2.42 -26.86 -3.81
N MET A 118 2.04 -25.68 -3.31
CA MET A 118 2.99 -24.69 -2.81
C MET A 118 3.80 -25.27 -1.65
N ASN A 119 3.20 -26.05 -0.76
CA ASN A 119 3.90 -26.70 0.35
C ASN A 119 4.92 -27.79 -0.09
N SER A 120 4.74 -28.38 -1.28
CA SER A 120 5.56 -29.51 -1.74
C SER A 120 7.00 -29.15 -2.14
N PHE A 121 7.31 -27.88 -2.39
CA PHE A 121 8.64 -27.42 -2.79
C PHE A 121 9.06 -26.18 -2.02
N LEU A 122 10.39 -25.94 -1.93
CA LEU A 122 10.96 -24.84 -1.15
C LEU A 122 10.34 -24.81 0.26
N THR A 123 10.42 -25.94 0.97
CA THR A 123 9.77 -26.18 2.28
C THR A 123 10.26 -25.25 3.39
N ALA A 124 11.38 -24.55 3.17
CA ALA A 124 11.86 -23.48 4.05
C ALA A 124 10.98 -22.21 4.00
N TYR A 125 10.12 -22.05 2.99
CA TYR A 125 9.23 -20.91 2.82
C TYR A 125 7.77 -21.34 2.92
N SER A 126 6.93 -20.51 3.56
CA SER A 126 5.50 -20.81 3.71
C SER A 126 4.75 -20.80 2.37
N PRO A 127 3.70 -21.62 2.22
CA PRO A 127 2.89 -21.66 0.99
C PRO A 127 2.35 -20.28 0.56
N GLN A 128 1.87 -19.49 1.52
CA GLN A 128 1.32 -18.15 1.28
C GLN A 128 2.38 -17.17 0.80
N LEU A 129 3.61 -17.23 1.34
CA LEU A 129 4.71 -16.39 0.86
C LEU A 129 5.04 -16.70 -0.59
N LYS A 130 5.15 -17.99 -0.94
CA LYS A 130 5.44 -18.43 -2.31
C LYS A 130 4.39 -17.96 -3.30
N LEU A 131 3.11 -18.10 -2.95
CA LEU A 131 2.02 -17.67 -3.83
C LEU A 131 1.92 -16.13 -3.91
N MET A 132 2.16 -15.39 -2.83
CA MET A 132 2.23 -13.92 -2.86
C MET A 132 3.38 -13.43 -3.73
N ILE A 133 4.58 -14.00 -3.61
CA ILE A 133 5.73 -13.67 -4.47
C ILE A 133 5.38 -13.90 -5.94
N PHE A 134 4.75 -15.03 -6.26
CA PHE A 134 4.32 -15.33 -7.63
C PHE A 134 3.24 -14.36 -8.13
N GLY A 135 2.25 -14.04 -7.29
CA GLY A 135 1.22 -13.05 -7.58
C GLY A 135 1.80 -11.66 -7.86
N PHE A 136 2.70 -11.18 -7.00
CA PHE A 136 3.37 -9.88 -7.16
C PHE A 136 4.32 -9.85 -8.35
N PHE A 137 4.96 -10.97 -8.69
CA PHE A 137 5.75 -11.12 -9.93
C PHE A 137 4.87 -10.97 -11.18
N LEU A 138 3.71 -11.64 -11.24
CA LEU A 138 2.78 -11.48 -12.36
C LEU A 138 2.18 -10.07 -12.42
N PHE A 139 1.91 -9.49 -11.24
CA PHE A 139 1.47 -8.10 -11.12
C PHE A 139 2.52 -7.16 -11.73
N GLY A 140 3.79 -7.27 -11.33
CA GLY A 140 4.90 -6.47 -11.86
C GLY A 140 5.11 -6.65 -13.37
N LEU A 141 5.01 -7.88 -13.86
CA LEU A 141 5.11 -8.21 -15.28
C LEU A 141 4.04 -7.50 -16.11
N GLY A 142 2.80 -7.47 -15.61
CA GLY A 142 1.67 -6.75 -16.18
C GLY A 142 1.76 -5.23 -16.05
N ALA A 143 2.10 -4.75 -14.86
CA ALA A 143 2.05 -3.36 -14.46
C ALA A 143 2.90 -2.46 -15.35
N GLU A 144 4.15 -2.84 -15.57
CA GLU A 144 5.13 -1.95 -16.21
C GLU A 144 4.85 -1.79 -17.70
N THR A 145 4.55 -2.91 -18.37
CA THR A 145 4.14 -2.88 -19.77
C THR A 145 2.81 -2.13 -19.94
N SER A 146 1.88 -2.24 -18.98
CA SER A 146 0.62 -1.48 -19.02
C SER A 146 0.86 0.04 -18.99
N ILE A 147 1.82 0.54 -18.21
CA ILE A 147 2.13 1.97 -18.14
C ILE A 147 2.64 2.49 -19.49
N VAL A 148 3.48 1.70 -20.17
CA VAL A 148 3.97 2.00 -21.52
C VAL A 148 2.81 2.08 -22.52
N VAL A 149 1.89 1.11 -22.49
CA VAL A 149 0.68 1.09 -23.33
C VAL A 149 -0.19 2.33 -23.08
N LEU A 150 -0.50 2.63 -21.82
CA LEU A 150 -1.35 3.76 -21.44
C LEU A 150 -0.74 5.09 -21.88
N SER A 151 0.58 5.25 -21.75
CA SER A 151 1.29 6.43 -22.25
C SER A 151 1.18 6.55 -23.77
N LYS A 152 1.34 5.45 -24.51
CA LYS A 152 1.18 5.43 -25.98
C LYS A 152 -0.24 5.77 -26.42
N ILE A 153 -1.26 5.38 -25.64
CA ILE A 153 -2.66 5.78 -25.87
C ILE A 153 -2.81 7.30 -25.79
N ILE A 154 -2.25 7.93 -24.76
CA ILE A 154 -2.30 9.39 -24.63
C ILE A 154 -1.63 10.07 -25.82
N VAL A 155 -0.44 9.60 -26.22
CA VAL A 155 0.27 10.13 -27.39
C VAL A 155 -0.57 9.98 -28.67
N LYS A 156 -1.20 8.83 -28.89
CA LYS A 156 -2.08 8.58 -30.05
C LYS A 156 -3.24 9.57 -30.10
N TRP A 157 -3.92 9.78 -28.98
CA TRP A 157 -5.14 10.58 -28.92
C TRP A 157 -4.90 12.09 -28.91
N PHE A 158 -3.71 12.52 -28.45
CA PHE A 158 -3.35 13.93 -28.38
C PHE A 158 -2.36 14.36 -29.47
N LYS A 159 -2.04 13.51 -30.45
CA LYS A 159 -1.10 13.84 -31.54
C LYS A 159 -1.45 15.19 -32.20
N GLY A 160 -0.50 16.13 -32.22
CA GLY A 160 -0.69 17.49 -32.76
C GLY A 160 -1.55 18.42 -31.88
N LYS A 161 -1.73 18.09 -30.59
CA LYS A 161 -2.54 18.83 -29.60
C LYS A 161 -1.76 19.00 -28.28
N GLU A 162 -2.46 19.11 -27.15
CA GLU A 162 -1.90 19.37 -25.82
C GLU A 162 -1.21 18.14 -25.16
N ILE A 163 -0.35 17.42 -25.90
CA ILE A 163 0.27 16.13 -25.47
C ILE A 163 0.98 16.24 -24.12
N ALA A 164 1.79 17.29 -23.93
CA ALA A 164 2.57 17.47 -22.71
C ALA A 164 1.67 17.61 -21.46
N LEU A 165 0.58 18.40 -21.57
CA LEU A 165 -0.40 18.53 -20.51
C LEU A 165 -1.11 17.20 -20.23
N ALA A 166 -1.45 16.47 -21.30
CA ALA A 166 -2.12 15.18 -21.21
C ALA A 166 -1.26 14.13 -20.47
N LEU A 167 0.03 14.02 -20.81
CA LEU A 167 0.97 13.12 -20.13
C LEU A 167 1.22 13.55 -18.67
N GLY A 168 1.30 14.86 -18.40
CA GLY A 168 1.45 15.39 -17.05
C GLY A 168 0.25 15.07 -16.15
N LEU A 169 -0.97 15.28 -16.65
CA LEU A 169 -2.21 14.93 -15.92
C LEU A 169 -2.35 13.42 -15.73
N ASN A 170 -1.96 12.63 -16.73
CA ASN A 170 -1.94 11.18 -16.61
C ASN A 170 -1.09 10.75 -15.42
N LEU A 171 0.17 11.22 -15.36
CA LEU A 171 1.08 10.91 -14.26
C LEU A 171 0.55 11.40 -12.90
N ALA A 172 -0.02 12.61 -12.83
CA ALA A 172 -0.59 13.16 -11.61
C ALA A 172 -1.73 12.28 -11.05
N ILE A 173 -2.62 11.79 -11.92
CA ILE A 173 -3.70 10.87 -11.53
C ILE A 173 -3.12 9.51 -11.09
N GLY A 174 -2.08 9.00 -11.75
CA GLY A 174 -1.37 7.81 -11.29
C GLY A 174 -0.82 7.97 -9.87
N ARG A 175 -0.15 9.09 -9.58
CA ARG A 175 0.34 9.43 -8.24
C ARG A 175 -0.77 9.59 -7.20
N LEU A 176 -1.94 10.07 -7.62
CA LEU A 176 -3.11 10.09 -6.75
C LEU A 176 -3.54 8.67 -6.37
N GLY A 177 -3.46 7.70 -7.28
CA GLY A 177 -3.69 6.28 -6.99
C GLY A 177 -2.77 5.75 -5.88
N ALA A 178 -1.47 6.04 -5.97
CA ALA A 178 -0.50 5.69 -4.92
C ALA A 178 -0.82 6.38 -3.58
N ALA A 179 -1.14 7.68 -3.59
CA ALA A 179 -1.54 8.39 -2.37
C ALA A 179 -2.78 7.76 -1.71
N LEU A 180 -3.77 7.41 -2.53
CA LEU A 180 -5.01 6.78 -2.07
C LEU A 180 -4.79 5.38 -1.49
N ALA A 181 -3.77 4.63 -1.92
CA ALA A 181 -3.42 3.37 -1.28
C ALA A 181 -3.02 3.59 0.19
N PHE A 182 -2.15 4.56 0.46
CA PHE A 182 -1.76 4.88 1.84
C PHE A 182 -2.91 5.37 2.71
N THR A 183 -3.88 6.10 2.15
CA THR A 183 -5.01 6.62 2.93
C THR A 183 -6.17 5.62 3.04
N LEU A 184 -6.59 4.99 1.94
CA LEU A 184 -7.80 4.18 1.93
C LEU A 184 -7.56 2.77 2.48
N THR A 185 -6.41 2.14 2.20
CA THR A 185 -6.20 0.74 2.58
C THR A 185 -6.29 0.52 4.09
N PRO A 186 -5.69 1.36 4.98
CA PRO A 186 -5.87 1.24 6.43
C PRO A 186 -7.32 1.39 6.91
N ARG A 187 -8.11 2.22 6.23
CA ARG A 187 -9.52 2.46 6.56
C ARG A 187 -10.41 1.31 6.11
N LEU A 188 -9.97 0.59 5.09
CA LEU A 188 -10.62 -0.60 4.54
C LEU A 188 -10.10 -1.89 5.17
N ALA A 189 -9.22 -1.84 6.18
CA ALA A 189 -8.74 -3.03 6.88
C ALA A 189 -9.76 -3.57 7.92
N GLN A 190 -11.03 -3.19 7.77
CA GLN A 190 -12.17 -3.53 8.64
C GLN A 190 -13.35 -3.91 7.73
N PRO A 191 -14.15 -4.96 8.04
CA PRO A 191 -14.06 -5.85 9.21
C PRO A 191 -12.83 -6.78 9.18
N GLU A 192 -12.37 -7.17 8.00
CA GLU A 192 -11.18 -8.01 7.85
C GLU A 192 -10.00 -7.21 7.32
N TRP A 193 -8.80 -7.51 7.82
CA TRP A 193 -7.57 -6.87 7.35
C TRP A 193 -7.30 -7.06 5.85
N THR A 194 -7.80 -8.15 5.26
CA THR A 194 -7.69 -8.49 3.83
C THR A 194 -8.61 -7.66 2.94
N THR A 195 -9.63 -7.00 3.51
CA THR A 195 -10.64 -6.23 2.76
C THR A 195 -10.00 -5.12 1.92
N GLY A 196 -8.99 -4.45 2.45
CA GLY A 196 -8.21 -3.45 1.70
C GLY A 196 -7.46 -4.03 0.49
N ILE A 197 -7.00 -5.29 0.58
CA ILE A 197 -6.33 -5.99 -0.53
C ILE A 197 -7.36 -6.34 -1.61
N TYR A 198 -8.52 -6.87 -1.23
CA TYR A 198 -9.61 -7.19 -2.16
C TYR A 198 -10.15 -5.96 -2.87
N PHE A 199 -10.23 -4.82 -2.18
CA PHE A 199 -10.58 -3.55 -2.83
C PHE A 199 -9.57 -3.15 -3.90
N GLY A 200 -8.27 -3.33 -3.64
CA GLY A 200 -7.23 -3.15 -4.66
C GLY A 200 -7.43 -4.07 -5.87
N VAL A 201 -7.74 -5.35 -5.65
CA VAL A 201 -8.04 -6.30 -6.73
C VAL A 201 -9.26 -5.87 -7.53
N LEU A 202 -10.34 -5.45 -6.86
CA LEU A 202 -11.54 -4.92 -7.51
C LEU A 202 -11.20 -3.75 -8.43
N LEU A 203 -10.36 -2.81 -7.97
CA LEU A 203 -9.89 -1.70 -8.79
C LEU A 203 -9.12 -2.17 -10.03
N LEU A 204 -8.26 -3.18 -9.92
CA LEU A 204 -7.56 -3.73 -11.08
C LEU A 204 -8.53 -4.29 -12.13
N TRP A 205 -9.55 -5.04 -11.71
CA TRP A 205 -10.58 -5.58 -12.61
C TRP A 205 -11.46 -4.50 -13.23
N ILE A 206 -11.82 -3.45 -12.47
CA ILE A 206 -12.50 -2.27 -13.02
C ILE A 206 -11.57 -1.56 -14.03
N GLY A 207 -10.27 -1.50 -13.77
CA GLY A 207 -9.26 -1.02 -14.71
C GLY A 207 -9.23 -1.84 -16.00
N LEU A 208 -9.24 -3.17 -15.92
CA LEU A 208 -9.32 -4.05 -17.09
C LEU A 208 -10.61 -3.83 -17.88
N LEU A 209 -11.76 -3.73 -17.20
CA LEU A 209 -13.03 -3.40 -17.85
C LEU A 209 -12.96 -2.03 -18.54
N GLY A 210 -12.36 -1.04 -17.89
CA GLY A 210 -12.07 0.27 -18.47
C GLY A 210 -11.22 0.16 -19.73
N PHE A 211 -10.22 -0.71 -19.74
CA PHE A 211 -9.41 -0.97 -20.93
C PHE A 211 -10.21 -1.64 -22.05
N VAL A 212 -11.10 -2.58 -21.72
CA VAL A 212 -12.02 -3.19 -22.70
C VAL A 212 -12.91 -2.12 -23.35
N ILE A 213 -13.46 -1.19 -22.54
CA ILE A 213 -14.23 -0.05 -23.05
C ILE A 213 -13.36 0.80 -23.98
N TYR A 214 -12.11 1.10 -23.58
CA TYR A 214 -11.17 1.81 -24.44
C TYR A 214 -10.96 1.09 -25.77
N MET A 215 -10.74 -0.23 -25.79
CA MET A 215 -10.55 -0.98 -27.02
C MET A 215 -11.72 -0.86 -28.00
N LEU A 216 -12.96 -0.80 -27.49
CA LEU A 216 -14.16 -0.60 -28.31
C LEU A 216 -14.18 0.79 -28.96
N ILE A 217 -13.73 1.81 -28.22
CA ILE A 217 -13.60 3.18 -28.73
C ILE A 217 -12.46 3.25 -29.75
N ASP A 218 -11.30 2.69 -29.43
CA ASP A 218 -10.10 2.70 -30.26
C ASP A 218 -10.32 1.98 -31.61
N THR A 219 -11.08 0.89 -31.60
CA THR A 219 -11.48 0.17 -32.83
C THR A 219 -12.30 1.06 -33.78
N LYS A 220 -13.07 2.02 -33.26
CA LYS A 220 -13.80 3.00 -34.09
C LYS A 220 -12.86 4.06 -34.67
N VAL A 221 -11.81 4.43 -33.94
CA VAL A 221 -10.80 5.40 -34.40
C VAL A 221 -9.93 4.81 -35.50
N ASP A 222 -9.45 3.58 -35.35
CA ASP A 222 -8.63 2.90 -36.37
C ASP A 222 -9.38 2.71 -37.70
N ARG A 223 -10.72 2.58 -37.65
CA ARG A 223 -11.57 2.55 -38.85
C ARG A 223 -11.69 3.91 -39.54
N GLN A 224 -11.38 5.01 -38.84
CA GLN A 224 -11.47 6.37 -39.38
C GLN A 224 -10.13 6.83 -39.94
N VAL A 225 -9.01 6.55 -39.27
CA VAL A 225 -7.66 7.01 -39.65
C VAL A 225 -6.61 5.96 -39.28
N SER A 226 -5.70 5.69 -40.20
CA SER A 226 -4.43 5.02 -39.90
C SER A 226 -3.47 6.05 -39.31
N ILE A 227 -3.29 6.04 -37.99
CA ILE A 227 -2.30 6.87 -37.31
C ILE A 227 -1.02 6.05 -37.19
N ASP A 228 0.01 6.40 -37.96
CA ASP A 228 1.33 5.83 -37.72
C ASP A 228 1.92 6.43 -36.43
N LEU A 229 2.20 5.54 -35.47
CA LEU A 229 2.77 5.83 -34.17
C LEU A 229 4.22 5.36 -34.06
N LYS A 230 4.77 4.78 -35.14
CA LYS A 230 6.16 4.36 -35.20
C LYS A 230 7.01 5.57 -35.54
N ASP A 231 7.71 6.06 -34.54
CA ASP A 231 8.84 6.95 -34.77
C ASP A 231 10.11 6.10 -34.79
N PRO A 232 10.86 6.03 -35.91
CA PRO A 232 12.12 5.29 -35.96
C PRO A 232 13.20 5.79 -34.97
N GLU A 233 13.02 7.01 -34.45
CA GLU A 233 13.87 7.59 -33.40
C GLU A 233 13.50 7.09 -31.98
N ASP A 234 12.29 6.58 -31.78
CA ASP A 234 11.83 6.04 -30.49
C ASP A 234 12.19 4.54 -30.29
N GLU A 235 12.58 3.82 -31.35
CA GLU A 235 12.90 2.40 -31.27
C GLU A 235 14.20 2.14 -30.49
N PHE A 236 14.13 1.23 -29.51
CA PHE A 236 15.30 0.76 -28.77
C PHE A 236 16.29 0.05 -29.70
N LYS A 237 17.55 0.49 -29.70
CA LYS A 237 18.63 -0.12 -30.48
C LYS A 237 19.75 -0.58 -29.57
N LEU A 238 19.93 -1.90 -29.45
CA LEU A 238 20.95 -2.49 -28.58
C LEU A 238 22.38 -1.97 -28.88
N LYS A 239 22.66 -1.61 -30.13
CA LYS A 239 23.95 -1.03 -30.54
C LYS A 239 24.25 0.32 -29.89
N ASP A 240 23.22 1.12 -29.62
CA ASP A 240 23.37 2.44 -29.01
C ASP A 240 23.74 2.34 -27.52
N LEU A 241 23.51 1.19 -26.89
CA LEU A 241 23.81 0.95 -25.49
C LEU A 241 25.31 1.10 -25.18
N GLY A 242 26.18 0.64 -26.09
CA GLY A 242 27.64 0.73 -25.94
C GLY A 242 28.13 2.18 -25.82
N ASP A 243 27.54 3.08 -26.61
CA ASP A 243 27.88 4.50 -26.59
C ASP A 243 27.33 5.20 -25.33
N LEU A 244 26.18 4.74 -24.82
CA LEU A 244 25.56 5.29 -23.61
C LEU A 244 26.35 4.91 -22.35
N VAL A 245 26.78 3.65 -22.23
CA VAL A 245 27.53 3.17 -21.05
C VAL A 245 28.98 3.66 -21.02
N THR A 246 29.47 4.31 -22.09
CA THR A 246 30.79 4.94 -22.13
C THR A 246 30.73 6.45 -21.87
N ASN A 247 29.56 7.08 -22.03
CA ASN A 247 29.37 8.49 -21.72
C ASN A 247 29.27 8.73 -20.20
N ARG A 248 30.25 9.46 -19.64
CA ARG A 248 30.33 9.75 -18.20
C ARG A 248 29.09 10.44 -17.65
N SER A 249 28.52 11.41 -18.36
CA SER A 249 27.31 12.12 -17.93
C SER A 249 26.11 11.17 -17.86
N VAL A 250 25.98 10.26 -18.84
CA VAL A 250 24.94 9.21 -18.83
C VAL A 250 25.14 8.25 -17.67
N ILE A 251 26.37 7.85 -17.38
CA ILE A 251 26.68 7.00 -16.22
C ILE A 251 26.31 7.71 -14.91
N PHE A 252 26.75 8.95 -14.71
CA PHE A 252 26.47 9.69 -13.47
C PHE A 252 24.98 9.95 -13.27
N ILE A 253 24.24 10.34 -14.31
CA ILE A 253 22.79 10.55 -14.20
C ILE A 253 22.03 9.24 -13.97
N THR A 254 22.49 8.12 -14.55
CA THR A 254 21.92 6.79 -14.31
C THR A 254 22.19 6.31 -12.88
N LEU A 255 23.41 6.50 -12.37
CA LEU A 255 23.78 6.13 -11.01
C LEU A 255 23.06 6.99 -9.97
N LEU A 256 22.89 8.29 -10.24
CA LEU A 256 22.02 9.17 -9.45
C LEU A 256 20.58 8.63 -9.44
N CYS A 257 20.04 8.27 -10.61
CA CYS A 257 18.67 7.77 -10.75
C CYS A 257 18.43 6.53 -9.88
N VAL A 258 19.25 5.49 -10.02
CA VAL A 258 19.09 4.25 -9.25
C VAL A 258 19.31 4.47 -7.75
N THR A 259 20.32 5.24 -7.33
CA THR A 259 20.58 5.46 -5.90
C THR A 259 19.49 6.28 -5.23
N PHE A 260 19.02 7.35 -5.90
CA PHE A 260 17.94 8.20 -5.40
C PHE A 260 16.62 7.43 -5.30
N TYR A 261 16.22 6.72 -6.36
CA TYR A 261 14.96 5.97 -6.35
C TYR A 261 14.99 4.74 -5.43
N SER A 262 16.14 4.11 -5.25
CA SER A 262 16.34 3.05 -4.24
C SER A 262 16.23 3.57 -2.82
N ALA A 263 16.45 4.87 -2.58
CA ALA A 263 16.25 5.47 -1.28
C ALA A 263 14.79 5.81 -1.01
N VAL A 264 14.01 6.19 -2.03
CA VAL A 264 12.62 6.65 -1.84
C VAL A 264 11.59 5.53 -1.94
N PHE A 265 11.62 4.71 -2.99
CA PHE A 265 10.56 3.74 -3.24
C PHE A 265 10.54 2.58 -2.22
N PRO A 266 11.67 1.94 -1.89
CA PRO A 266 11.71 0.97 -0.80
C PRO A 266 11.37 1.61 0.55
N PHE A 267 11.81 2.84 0.84
CA PHE A 267 11.42 3.56 2.06
C PHE A 267 9.90 3.64 2.20
N LEU A 268 9.19 4.01 1.13
CA LEU A 268 7.72 4.09 1.14
C LEU A 268 7.04 2.78 1.52
N LYS A 269 7.68 1.63 1.23
CA LYS A 269 7.12 0.32 1.59
C LYS A 269 7.15 0.07 3.09
N PHE A 270 8.15 0.63 3.79
CA PHE A 270 8.34 0.47 5.23
C PHE A 270 7.94 1.72 6.05
N ALA A 271 7.61 2.83 5.41
CA ALA A 271 7.37 4.11 6.07
C ALA A 271 6.17 4.09 7.04
N PRO A 272 5.01 3.52 6.70
CA PRO A 272 3.90 3.42 7.67
C PRO A 272 4.29 2.60 8.90
N ASP A 273 4.94 1.45 8.71
CA ASP A 273 5.39 0.57 9.80
C ASP A 273 6.44 1.28 10.68
N LEU A 274 7.38 2.03 10.08
CA LEU A 274 8.30 2.92 10.81
C LEU A 274 7.54 3.93 11.69
N LEU A 275 6.53 4.60 11.15
CA LEU A 275 5.77 5.63 11.87
C LEU A 275 4.98 5.04 13.04
N MET A 276 4.42 3.85 12.85
CA MET A 276 3.74 3.11 13.92
C MET A 276 4.73 2.69 15.02
N ASN A 277 5.85 2.07 14.65
CA ASN A 277 6.80 1.52 15.62
C ASN A 277 7.65 2.58 16.34
N LYS A 278 8.09 3.63 15.64
CA LYS A 278 8.99 4.65 16.21
C LYS A 278 8.22 5.81 16.85
N PHE A 279 7.11 6.22 16.26
CA PHE A 279 6.36 7.42 16.67
C PHE A 279 4.99 7.10 17.29
N ALA A 280 4.69 5.82 17.52
CA ALA A 280 3.43 5.35 18.10
C ALA A 280 2.19 5.90 17.37
N MET A 281 2.30 6.14 16.06
CA MET A 281 1.18 6.65 15.27
C MET A 281 0.15 5.55 15.02
N PRO A 282 -1.17 5.84 15.14
CA PRO A 282 -2.21 4.94 14.67
C PRO A 282 -2.03 4.62 13.18
N ARG A 283 -2.38 3.39 12.75
CA ARG A 283 -2.16 2.91 11.37
C ARG A 283 -2.74 3.85 10.32
N GLN A 284 -3.97 4.35 10.51
CA GLN A 284 -4.62 5.28 9.58
C GLN A 284 -3.82 6.59 9.48
N MET A 285 -3.33 7.10 10.62
CA MET A 285 -2.52 8.32 10.67
C MET A 285 -1.14 8.11 10.04
N ALA A 286 -0.50 6.97 10.27
CA ALA A 286 0.77 6.61 9.65
C ALA A 286 0.66 6.53 8.12
N GLY A 287 -0.42 5.93 7.62
CA GLY A 287 -0.78 5.94 6.20
C GLY A 287 -1.00 7.36 5.67
N ASP A 288 -1.82 8.17 6.33
CA ASP A 288 -2.08 9.55 5.94
C ASP A 288 -0.81 10.41 5.89
N VAL A 289 0.03 10.34 6.91
CA VAL A 289 1.29 11.07 6.96
C VAL A 289 2.21 10.62 5.83
N THR A 290 2.33 9.32 5.55
CA THR A 290 3.13 8.80 4.44
C THR A 290 2.62 9.32 3.07
N SER A 291 1.29 9.44 2.91
CA SER A 291 0.67 9.92 1.68
C SER A 291 1.03 11.38 1.32
N TYR A 292 1.44 12.19 2.29
CA TYR A 292 1.86 13.59 2.07
C TYR A 292 3.01 13.70 1.07
N LEU A 293 3.87 12.68 1.01
CA LEU A 293 4.93 12.60 0.00
C LEU A 293 4.34 12.61 -1.41
N MET A 294 3.33 11.76 -1.68
CA MET A 294 2.70 11.65 -2.99
C MET A 294 1.90 12.91 -3.33
N TYR A 295 1.11 13.44 -2.40
CA TYR A 295 0.38 14.69 -2.61
C TYR A 295 1.32 15.88 -2.88
N GLY A 296 2.41 15.96 -2.12
CA GLY A 296 3.47 16.94 -2.36
C GLY A 296 4.01 16.84 -3.78
N THR A 297 4.23 15.61 -4.29
CA THR A 297 4.78 15.45 -5.64
C THR A 297 3.86 15.85 -6.78
N ILE A 298 2.57 15.64 -6.62
CA ILE A 298 1.56 16.08 -7.60
C ILE A 298 1.64 17.60 -7.79
N LEU A 299 1.88 18.36 -6.72
CA LEU A 299 1.93 19.81 -6.74
C LEU A 299 3.33 20.36 -7.07
N LEU A 300 4.38 19.82 -6.45
CA LEU A 300 5.73 20.39 -6.49
C LEU A 300 6.52 20.00 -7.74
N THR A 301 6.30 18.80 -8.29
CA THR A 301 7.08 18.33 -9.46
C THR A 301 6.87 19.22 -10.70
N PRO A 302 5.62 19.62 -11.06
CA PRO A 302 5.40 20.58 -12.15
C PRO A 302 6.05 21.94 -11.88
N LEU A 303 6.05 22.42 -10.63
CA LEU A 303 6.67 23.70 -10.26
C LEU A 303 8.19 23.68 -10.44
N PHE A 304 8.86 22.60 -9.99
CA PHE A 304 10.29 22.45 -10.19
C PHE A 304 10.66 22.16 -11.64
N GLY A 305 9.83 21.45 -12.40
CA GLY A 305 10.01 21.26 -13.83
C GLY A 305 9.94 22.59 -14.58
N TRP A 306 8.93 23.41 -14.28
CA TRP A 306 8.82 24.77 -14.80
C TRP A 306 10.04 25.63 -14.41
N TYR A 307 10.54 25.52 -13.17
CA TYR A 307 11.74 26.25 -12.75
C TYR A 307 12.96 25.82 -13.57
N ALA A 308 13.19 24.51 -13.73
CA ALA A 308 14.28 23.97 -14.54
C ALA A 308 14.19 24.45 -16.00
N ASP A 309 12.99 24.45 -16.57
CA ASP A 309 12.78 24.86 -17.96
C ASP A 309 13.10 26.33 -18.21
N ASN A 310 12.72 27.23 -17.29
CA ASN A 310 12.81 28.67 -17.50
C ASN A 310 14.05 29.31 -16.88
N LYS A 311 14.58 28.75 -15.78
CA LYS A 311 15.73 29.27 -15.05
C LYS A 311 16.97 28.39 -15.15
N GLY A 312 16.83 27.16 -15.67
CA GLY A 312 17.92 26.19 -15.72
C GLY A 312 18.17 25.56 -14.37
N LYS A 313 19.44 25.29 -14.09
CA LYS A 313 19.92 24.72 -12.81
C LYS A 313 19.51 23.28 -12.53
N SER A 314 19.25 22.47 -13.56
CA SER A 314 18.86 21.07 -13.40
C SER A 314 19.84 20.30 -12.51
N ALA A 315 21.16 20.46 -12.73
CA ALA A 315 22.17 19.80 -11.90
C ALA A 315 22.19 20.30 -10.44
N THR A 316 21.96 21.59 -10.20
CA THR A 316 21.79 22.12 -8.84
C THR A 316 20.53 21.58 -8.15
N LEU A 317 19.39 21.47 -8.85
CA LEU A 317 18.16 20.89 -8.29
C LEU A 317 18.37 19.42 -7.90
N MET A 318 19.06 18.64 -8.74
CA MET A 318 19.43 17.25 -8.45
C MET A 318 20.33 17.15 -7.20
N TYR A 319 21.32 18.04 -7.08
CA TYR A 319 22.20 18.12 -5.93
C TYR A 319 21.42 18.46 -4.64
N LEU A 320 20.57 19.48 -4.67
CA LEU A 320 19.76 19.88 -3.52
C LEU A 320 18.77 18.78 -3.10
N GLY A 321 18.07 18.15 -4.06
CA GLY A 321 17.16 17.05 -3.77
C GLY A 321 17.87 15.87 -3.10
N SER A 322 19.08 15.52 -3.57
CA SER A 322 19.89 14.47 -2.95
C SER A 322 20.37 14.84 -1.54
N ALA A 323 20.69 16.11 -1.29
CA ALA A 323 21.05 16.56 0.05
C ALA A 323 19.86 16.50 1.02
N LEU A 324 18.68 16.95 0.60
CA LEU A 324 17.46 16.89 1.40
C LEU A 324 17.03 15.45 1.71
N LEU A 325 17.23 14.54 0.76
CA LEU A 325 17.01 13.10 0.94
C LEU A 325 17.84 12.55 2.12
N ILE A 326 19.12 12.91 2.23
CA ILE A 326 20.00 12.50 3.33
C ILE A 326 19.46 13.07 4.66
N VAL A 327 19.15 14.36 4.68
CA VAL A 327 18.64 15.03 5.89
C VAL A 327 17.36 14.36 6.38
N ALA A 328 16.40 14.09 5.49
CA ALA A 328 15.14 13.43 5.85
C ALA A 328 15.37 12.05 6.50
N HIS A 329 16.22 11.22 5.91
CA HIS A 329 16.51 9.89 6.45
C HIS A 329 17.32 9.95 7.76
N LEU A 330 18.24 10.88 7.91
CA LEU A 330 18.96 11.10 9.17
C LEU A 330 18.04 11.61 10.28
N MET A 331 17.04 12.45 9.95
CA MET A 331 16.01 12.85 10.91
C MET A 331 15.22 11.64 11.40
N PHE A 332 14.80 10.75 10.48
CA PHE A 332 14.14 9.49 10.85
C PHE A 332 15.03 8.53 11.62
N ALA A 333 16.35 8.50 11.36
CA ALA A 333 17.27 7.65 12.09
C ALA A 333 17.51 8.17 13.51
N LEU A 334 17.89 9.45 13.64
CA LEU A 334 18.56 9.97 14.83
C LEU A 334 17.69 10.86 15.72
N THR A 335 16.48 11.21 15.29
CA THR A 335 15.62 12.17 16.03
C THR A 335 14.20 11.63 16.25
N TYR A 336 13.47 12.29 17.14
CA TYR A 336 12.03 12.11 17.40
C TYR A 336 11.25 13.39 17.07
N LEU A 337 11.75 14.20 16.13
CA LEU A 337 11.03 15.36 15.62
C LEU A 337 9.71 14.93 14.97
N GLU A 338 8.72 15.82 15.01
CA GLU A 338 7.42 15.61 14.36
C GLU A 338 7.58 14.99 12.96
N PRO A 339 7.17 13.74 12.72
CA PRO A 339 7.57 12.97 11.54
C PRO A 339 6.95 13.49 10.24
N ARG A 340 5.94 14.34 10.30
CA ARG A 340 5.45 15.09 9.12
C ARG A 340 6.56 15.96 8.50
N ILE A 341 7.50 16.47 9.30
CA ILE A 341 8.60 17.32 8.82
C ILE A 341 9.52 16.54 7.87
N PRO A 342 10.15 15.42 8.27
CA PRO A 342 10.99 14.64 7.36
C PRO A 342 10.21 14.01 6.19
N ILE A 343 8.92 13.67 6.32
CA ILE A 343 8.11 13.24 5.16
C ILE A 343 7.95 14.37 4.13
N VAL A 344 7.58 15.57 4.56
CA VAL A 344 7.44 16.71 3.64
C VAL A 344 8.77 17.05 2.98
N LEU A 345 9.87 17.01 3.75
CA LEU A 345 11.21 17.19 3.23
C LEU A 345 11.56 16.16 2.14
N LEU A 346 11.19 14.89 2.37
CA LEU A 346 11.37 13.81 1.41
C LEU A 346 10.48 13.99 0.16
N GLY A 347 9.26 14.51 0.31
CA GLY A 347 8.39 14.90 -0.82
C GLY A 347 9.00 16.02 -1.67
N ILE A 348 9.59 17.03 -1.05
CA ILE A 348 10.31 18.10 -1.76
C ILE A 348 11.51 17.51 -2.51
N ALA A 349 12.31 16.65 -1.86
CA ALA A 349 13.43 15.96 -2.50
C ALA A 349 12.98 15.14 -3.70
N PHE A 350 11.92 14.33 -3.53
CA PHE A 350 11.36 13.45 -4.56
C PHE A 350 10.70 14.22 -5.71
N SER A 351 10.36 15.49 -5.53
CA SER A 351 9.95 16.37 -6.63
C SER A 351 11.11 17.05 -7.35
N LEU A 352 12.16 17.47 -6.62
CA LEU A 352 13.31 18.16 -7.21
C LEU A 352 14.08 17.30 -8.22
N VAL A 353 14.42 16.07 -7.82
CA VAL A 353 15.32 15.22 -8.64
C VAL A 353 14.65 14.78 -9.94
N PRO A 354 13.46 14.15 -9.95
CA PRO A 354 12.83 13.69 -11.19
C PRO A 354 12.47 14.85 -12.14
N ALA A 355 12.02 15.98 -11.60
CA ALA A 355 11.69 17.15 -12.40
C ALA A 355 12.89 17.71 -13.19
N ALA A 356 14.10 17.55 -12.66
CA ALA A 356 15.34 18.01 -13.28
C ALA A 356 16.07 16.92 -14.07
N MET A 357 16.04 15.69 -13.58
CA MET A 357 16.85 14.57 -14.05
C MET A 357 16.36 14.04 -15.41
N TRP A 358 15.07 13.75 -15.56
CA TRP A 358 14.56 13.20 -16.82
C TRP A 358 14.73 14.20 -17.98
N PRO A 359 14.38 15.49 -17.85
CA PRO A 359 14.65 16.47 -18.91
C PRO A 359 16.14 16.69 -19.18
N ALA A 360 17.03 16.53 -18.20
CA ALA A 360 18.48 16.68 -18.41
C ALA A 360 19.03 15.65 -19.41
N VAL A 361 18.41 14.48 -19.54
CA VAL A 361 18.85 13.44 -20.51
C VAL A 361 18.78 13.96 -21.94
N THR A 362 17.79 14.79 -22.28
CA THR A 362 17.65 15.35 -23.65
C THR A 362 18.76 16.32 -24.02
N LYS A 363 19.49 16.86 -23.03
CA LYS A 363 20.67 17.71 -23.24
C LYS A 363 21.96 16.90 -23.39
N ILE A 364 22.01 15.72 -22.80
CA ILE A 364 23.22 14.87 -22.75
C ILE A 364 23.27 13.92 -23.94
N VAL A 365 22.12 13.39 -24.35
CA VAL A 365 22.00 12.30 -25.31
C VAL A 365 21.41 12.83 -26.63
N PRO A 366 21.98 12.47 -27.79
CA PRO A 366 21.40 12.80 -29.10
C PRO A 366 19.97 12.28 -29.25
N THR A 367 19.11 13.04 -29.94
CA THR A 367 17.68 12.72 -30.13
C THR A 367 17.43 11.28 -30.57
N ALA A 368 18.20 10.80 -31.55
CA ALA A 368 18.10 9.45 -32.10
C ALA A 368 18.38 8.30 -31.11
N LYS A 369 18.90 8.59 -29.91
CA LYS A 369 19.24 7.62 -28.86
C LYS A 369 18.44 7.82 -27.57
N LEU A 370 17.49 8.77 -27.53
CA LEU A 370 16.75 9.11 -26.31
C LEU A 370 15.90 7.95 -25.78
N GLY A 371 15.18 7.24 -26.66
CA GLY A 371 14.40 6.06 -26.28
C GLY A 371 15.28 4.99 -25.62
N THR A 372 16.45 4.71 -26.21
CA THR A 372 17.44 3.77 -25.65
C THR A 372 17.98 4.25 -24.29
N ALA A 373 18.28 5.54 -24.14
CA ALA A 373 18.77 6.11 -22.87
C ALA A 373 17.74 6.03 -21.75
N TYR A 374 16.49 6.42 -22.00
CA TYR A 374 15.42 6.31 -21.02
C TYR A 374 15.13 4.86 -20.64
N GLY A 375 15.06 3.95 -21.62
CA GLY A 375 14.89 2.52 -21.38
C GLY A 375 16.02 1.90 -20.55
N PHE A 376 17.27 2.30 -20.83
CA PHE A 376 18.43 1.88 -20.04
C PHE A 376 18.37 2.38 -18.60
N MET A 377 18.16 3.69 -18.40
CA MET A 377 18.06 4.27 -17.05
C MET A 377 16.95 3.63 -16.23
N PHE A 378 15.79 3.40 -16.84
CA PHE A 378 14.65 2.77 -16.19
C PHE A 378 14.93 1.30 -15.83
N SER A 379 15.62 0.57 -16.70
CA SER A 379 16.03 -0.82 -16.42
C SER A 379 17.02 -0.89 -15.26
N VAL A 380 18.01 0.02 -15.20
CA VAL A 380 18.98 0.09 -14.09
C VAL A 380 18.29 0.50 -12.78
N GLN A 381 17.35 1.44 -12.82
CA GLN A 381 16.54 1.82 -11.65
C GLN A 381 15.83 0.61 -11.04
N ASN A 382 15.28 -0.28 -11.87
CA ASN A 382 14.56 -1.47 -11.40
C ASN A 382 15.45 -2.44 -10.61
N ILE A 383 16.76 -2.47 -10.83
CA ILE A 383 17.70 -3.23 -10.00
C ILE A 383 17.61 -2.75 -8.55
N GLY A 384 17.54 -1.44 -8.35
CA GLY A 384 17.33 -0.83 -7.05
C GLY A 384 16.02 -1.26 -6.39
N LEU A 385 14.93 -1.23 -7.15
CA LEU A 385 13.61 -1.65 -6.68
C LEU A 385 13.51 -3.15 -6.39
N PHE A 386 14.37 -3.97 -7.00
CA PHE A 386 14.47 -5.39 -6.72
C PHE A 386 15.34 -5.69 -5.49
N VAL A 387 16.48 -5.01 -5.33
CA VAL A 387 17.45 -5.33 -4.26
C VAL A 387 17.04 -4.74 -2.91
N PHE A 388 16.62 -3.48 -2.89
CA PHE A 388 16.51 -2.74 -1.63
C PHE A 388 15.31 -3.10 -0.76
N PRO A 389 14.11 -3.44 -1.27
CA PRO A 389 13.04 -3.88 -0.38
C PRO A 389 13.42 -5.14 0.42
N TYR A 390 14.04 -6.13 -0.24
CA TYR A 390 14.61 -7.30 0.44
C TYR A 390 15.70 -6.93 1.44
N LEU A 391 16.69 -6.13 1.01
CA LEU A 391 17.80 -5.73 1.88
C LEU A 391 17.31 -4.99 3.12
N ILE A 392 16.34 -4.08 2.97
CA ILE A 392 15.80 -3.30 4.07
C ILE A 392 15.01 -4.19 5.02
N GLY A 393 14.22 -5.13 4.51
CA GLY A 393 13.57 -6.16 5.33
C GLY A 393 14.59 -6.96 6.17
N TRP A 394 15.66 -7.42 5.52
CA TRP A 394 16.76 -8.12 6.21
C TRP A 394 17.46 -7.26 7.26
N VAL A 395 17.71 -5.98 6.96
CA VAL A 395 18.30 -5.05 7.93
C VAL A 395 17.34 -4.79 9.10
N VAL A 396 16.02 -4.74 8.88
CA VAL A 396 15.03 -4.64 9.97
C VAL A 396 15.12 -5.86 10.86
N ASP A 397 15.03 -7.08 10.32
CA ASP A 397 15.02 -8.30 11.13
C ASP A 397 16.34 -8.47 11.90
N THR A 398 17.49 -8.23 11.26
CA THR A 398 18.81 -8.34 11.92
C THR A 398 19.09 -7.23 12.93
N SER A 399 18.41 -6.07 12.81
CA SER A 399 18.54 -4.98 13.78
C SER A 399 17.67 -5.18 15.02
N ASN A 400 16.70 -6.10 14.95
CA ASN A 400 15.69 -6.33 15.97
C ASN A 400 15.70 -7.80 16.43
N PRO A 401 16.81 -8.30 16.99
CA PRO A 401 16.84 -9.66 17.51
C PRO A 401 15.79 -9.81 18.63
N HIS A 402 15.11 -10.95 18.68
CA HIS A 402 14.10 -11.26 19.71
C HIS A 402 12.92 -10.29 19.77
N TYR A 403 12.60 -9.57 18.68
CA TYR A 403 11.39 -8.74 18.63
C TYR A 403 10.10 -9.56 18.77
N ARG A 404 10.16 -10.83 18.35
CA ARG A 404 9.17 -11.87 18.58
C ARG A 404 9.59 -12.74 19.76
N ALA A 405 8.70 -12.93 20.72
CA ALA A 405 8.82 -13.92 21.77
C ALA A 405 7.67 -14.93 21.60
N ALA A 406 7.99 -16.09 21.06
CA ALA A 406 7.05 -17.20 21.01
C ALA A 406 6.86 -17.77 22.42
N ILE A 407 5.61 -17.97 22.79
CA ILE A 407 5.15 -18.58 24.02
C ILE A 407 4.52 -19.91 23.61
N ASN A 408 5.16 -21.01 23.97
CA ASN A 408 4.62 -22.34 23.68
C ASN A 408 3.42 -22.66 24.59
N ALA A 409 2.72 -23.77 24.33
CA ALA A 409 1.53 -24.12 25.11
C ALA A 409 1.78 -24.34 26.61
N GLU A 410 2.95 -24.87 26.99
CA GLU A 410 3.31 -25.05 28.40
C GLU A 410 3.58 -23.72 29.09
N GLU A 411 4.29 -22.79 28.42
CA GLU A 411 4.54 -21.44 28.92
C GLU A 411 3.24 -20.63 28.97
N PHE A 412 2.35 -20.81 28.00
CA PHE A 412 1.05 -20.16 27.98
C PHE A 412 0.15 -20.66 29.11
N ALA A 413 0.22 -21.95 29.46
CA ALA A 413 -0.48 -22.50 30.62
C ALA A 413 -0.03 -21.87 31.95
N VAL A 414 1.23 -21.43 32.06
CA VAL A 414 1.70 -20.66 33.22
C VAL A 414 1.06 -19.28 33.25
N ILE A 415 0.98 -18.60 32.10
CA ILE A 415 0.31 -17.29 31.98
C ILE A 415 -1.18 -17.42 32.33
N GLN A 416 -1.84 -18.50 31.91
CA GLN A 416 -3.23 -18.81 32.28
C GLN A 416 -3.43 -18.96 33.80
N GLN A 417 -2.42 -19.43 34.54
CA GLN A 417 -2.45 -19.52 36.00
C GLN A 417 -2.16 -18.19 36.70
N ASP A 418 -1.54 -17.24 36.02
CA ASP A 418 -1.14 -15.91 36.53
C ASP A 418 -2.09 -14.81 36.01
N ASP A 419 -3.40 -15.05 36.10
CA ASP A 419 -4.45 -14.12 35.65
C ASP A 419 -4.27 -13.59 34.21
N MET A 420 -3.64 -14.37 33.33
CA MET A 420 -3.29 -14.01 31.95
C MET A 420 -2.27 -12.86 31.83
N VAL A 421 -1.50 -12.56 32.87
CA VAL A 421 -0.49 -11.49 32.84
C VAL A 421 0.82 -12.00 32.23
N TYR A 422 1.24 -11.39 31.13
CA TYR A 422 2.57 -11.61 30.55
C TYR A 422 3.56 -10.57 31.06
N ASN A 423 4.61 -11.04 31.71
CA ASN A 423 5.72 -10.23 32.21
C ASN A 423 6.87 -10.25 31.18
N GLY A 424 7.12 -9.13 30.52
CA GLY A 424 8.07 -8.98 29.42
C GLY A 424 9.26 -8.07 29.73
N SER A 425 10.25 -8.07 28.83
CA SER A 425 11.29 -7.04 28.81
C SER A 425 11.58 -6.54 27.39
N TYR A 426 11.83 -5.24 27.28
CA TYR A 426 12.20 -4.56 26.05
C TYR A 426 13.67 -4.16 26.10
N LEU A 427 14.47 -4.89 25.32
CA LEU A 427 15.89 -4.70 25.22
C LEU A 427 16.26 -4.11 23.86
N ASP A 428 17.32 -3.31 23.82
CA ASP A 428 17.91 -2.85 22.58
C ASP A 428 18.71 -3.97 21.88
N ARG A 429 19.28 -3.67 20.71
CA ARG A 429 20.09 -4.64 19.94
C ARG A 429 21.32 -5.16 20.71
N LYS A 430 21.80 -4.43 21.72
CA LYS A 430 22.95 -4.82 22.57
C LYS A 430 22.49 -5.56 23.83
N GLY A 431 21.20 -5.86 23.97
CA GLY A 431 20.63 -6.49 25.15
C GLY A 431 20.50 -5.55 26.36
N GLN A 432 20.58 -4.23 26.16
CA GLN A 432 20.42 -3.26 27.24
C GLN A 432 18.94 -2.89 27.43
N PRO A 433 18.46 -2.70 28.66
CA PRO A 433 17.08 -2.34 28.91
C PRO A 433 16.74 -0.96 28.35
N VAL A 434 15.59 -0.87 27.67
CA VAL A 434 15.05 0.40 27.19
C VAL A 434 14.08 0.93 28.24
N THR A 435 14.49 1.96 28.97
CA THR A 435 13.79 2.43 30.18
C THR A 435 12.81 3.57 29.92
N ASN A 436 11.71 3.65 30.67
CA ASN A 436 10.75 4.76 30.68
C ASN A 436 10.25 5.13 29.27
N LYS A 437 9.94 4.12 28.45
CA LYS A 437 9.54 4.33 27.07
C LYS A 437 8.17 3.73 26.81
N ASP A 438 7.28 4.54 26.23
CA ASP A 438 6.01 4.06 25.70
C ASP A 438 6.27 3.19 24.47
N ILE A 439 5.77 1.96 24.52
CA ILE A 439 5.92 0.95 23.48
C ILE A 439 4.56 0.32 23.18
N LEU A 440 4.40 -0.08 21.92
CA LEU A 440 3.24 -0.85 21.48
C LEU A 440 3.63 -2.33 21.39
N VAL A 441 3.06 -3.16 22.25
CA VAL A 441 3.30 -4.60 22.29
C VAL A 441 2.07 -5.30 21.71
N ASN A 442 2.26 -6.14 20.70
CA ASN A 442 1.16 -6.95 20.16
C ASN A 442 1.24 -8.36 20.71
N ALA A 443 0.10 -8.94 21.04
CA ALA A 443 -0.02 -10.35 21.40
C ALA A 443 -0.89 -11.06 20.37
N VAL A 444 -0.36 -12.12 19.79
CA VAL A 444 -1.06 -12.97 18.82
C VAL A 444 -1.24 -14.34 19.45
N ILE A 445 -2.47 -14.85 19.48
CA ILE A 445 -2.79 -16.16 20.08
C ILE A 445 -3.23 -17.11 18.97
N PHE A 446 -2.67 -18.31 18.97
CA PHE A 446 -2.87 -19.36 17.97
C PHE A 446 -3.59 -20.57 18.56
N GLU A 447 -4.43 -21.23 17.76
CA GLU A 447 -5.18 -22.45 18.15
C GLU A 447 -4.27 -23.60 18.53
N ASP A 448 -3.23 -23.81 17.72
CA ASP A 448 -2.13 -24.70 18.03
C ASP A 448 -0.90 -24.32 17.19
N VAL A 449 0.29 -24.75 17.63
CA VAL A 449 1.59 -24.41 17.02
C VAL A 449 1.72 -24.95 15.58
N ILE A 450 0.99 -26.01 15.24
CA ILE A 450 1.10 -26.74 13.96
C ILE A 450 0.16 -26.14 12.91
N SER A 451 -1.07 -25.80 13.28
CA SER A 451 -2.04 -25.16 12.38
C SER A 451 -1.67 -23.70 12.11
N GLY A 452 -1.05 -23.02 13.08
CA GLY A 452 -0.73 -21.59 12.97
C GLY A 452 -1.97 -20.71 12.81
N ARG A 453 -3.16 -21.23 13.13
CA ARG A 453 -4.42 -20.50 13.00
C ARG A 453 -4.52 -19.47 14.11
N ILE A 454 -4.53 -18.18 13.74
CA ILE A 454 -4.72 -17.08 14.69
C ILE A 454 -6.15 -17.14 15.22
N ILE A 455 -6.29 -17.35 16.52
CA ILE A 455 -7.55 -17.19 17.26
C ILE A 455 -7.75 -15.71 17.57
N TRP A 456 -6.65 -15.05 17.98
CA TRP A 456 -6.70 -13.75 18.62
C TRP A 456 -5.52 -12.86 18.28
N ASN A 457 -5.75 -11.55 18.20
CA ASN A 457 -4.70 -10.55 18.11
C ASN A 457 -5.13 -9.28 18.83
N GLU A 458 -4.26 -8.76 19.69
CA GLU A 458 -4.49 -7.56 20.47
C GLU A 458 -3.22 -6.71 20.57
N SER A 459 -3.41 -5.41 20.82
CA SER A 459 -2.34 -4.42 20.91
C SER A 459 -2.41 -3.71 22.25
N HIS A 460 -1.31 -3.71 22.99
CA HIS A 460 -1.17 -3.11 24.32
C HIS A 460 -0.19 -1.94 24.26
N GLN A 461 -0.62 -0.77 24.74
CA GLN A 461 0.27 0.38 24.91
C GLN A 461 0.79 0.38 26.35
N VAL A 462 2.10 0.14 26.52
CA VAL A 462 2.73 0.01 27.84
C VAL A 462 3.95 0.89 27.95
N THR A 463 4.28 1.32 29.16
CA THR A 463 5.52 2.07 29.46
C THR A 463 6.50 1.15 30.17
N THR A 464 7.73 1.08 29.67
CA THR A 464 8.76 0.24 30.31
C THR A 464 9.30 0.85 31.60
N ASP A 465 9.62 0.02 32.59
CA ASP A 465 10.22 0.46 33.86
C ASP A 465 11.73 0.78 33.74
N GLU A 466 12.38 1.08 34.87
CA GLU A 466 13.83 1.36 34.94
C GLU A 466 14.72 0.15 34.58
N GLN A 467 14.15 -1.06 34.58
CA GLN A 467 14.79 -2.29 34.16
C GLN A 467 14.35 -2.72 32.75
N GLY A 468 13.58 -1.89 32.05
CA GLY A 468 13.04 -2.16 30.72
C GLY A 468 11.93 -3.21 30.70
N LYS A 469 11.33 -3.55 31.83
CA LYS A 469 10.23 -4.51 31.94
C LYS A 469 8.88 -3.85 31.71
N PHE A 470 7.90 -4.66 31.33
CA PHE A 470 6.51 -4.26 31.12
C PHE A 470 5.61 -5.47 31.33
N ASP A 471 4.37 -5.21 31.71
CA ASP A 471 3.35 -6.23 31.92
C ASP A 471 2.17 -5.94 30.99
N ILE A 472 1.60 -6.99 30.39
CA ILE A 472 0.36 -6.92 29.59
C ILE A 472 -0.60 -7.99 30.07
N GLU A 473 -1.89 -7.65 30.15
CA GLU A 473 -2.95 -8.61 30.49
C GLU A 473 -3.53 -9.18 29.20
N LEU A 474 -3.31 -10.47 28.95
CA LEU A 474 -3.75 -11.11 27.72
C LEU A 474 -5.25 -11.43 27.76
N GLY A 475 -5.96 -11.08 26.69
CA GLY A 475 -7.41 -11.31 26.60
C GLY A 475 -8.25 -10.31 27.40
N ASN A 476 -7.72 -9.12 27.73
CA ASN A 476 -8.46 -7.98 28.25
C ASN A 476 -8.30 -6.76 27.32
N PRO A 477 -9.09 -6.67 26.25
CA PRO A 477 -8.91 -5.69 25.19
C PRO A 477 -9.82 -4.47 25.36
N GLU A 478 -9.28 -3.29 25.11
CA GLU A 478 -9.99 -2.02 25.33
C GLU A 478 -11.09 -1.70 24.28
N THR A 479 -11.15 -2.37 23.11
CA THR A 479 -12.27 -2.23 22.12
C THR A 479 -12.15 -3.23 20.96
N PHE A 480 -13.26 -3.82 20.46
CA PHE A 480 -13.27 -4.55 19.17
C PHE A 480 -14.11 -3.94 18.07
N LEU A 481 -13.76 -4.30 16.83
CA LEU A 481 -14.50 -3.99 15.62
C LEU A 481 -14.85 -5.29 14.85
N ASN A 482 -16.13 -5.41 14.49
CA ASN A 482 -16.77 -6.40 13.62
C ASN A 482 -16.39 -7.87 13.83
N VAL A 483 -16.97 -8.47 14.87
CA VAL A 483 -17.01 -9.92 15.09
C VAL A 483 -18.34 -10.47 14.57
N ASP A 484 -18.43 -11.78 14.39
CA ASP A 484 -19.69 -12.48 14.11
C ASP A 484 -20.50 -12.64 15.40
N PHE A 485 -21.76 -12.23 15.36
CA PHE A 485 -22.67 -12.27 16.51
C PHE A 485 -22.84 -13.67 17.10
N THR A 486 -22.72 -14.71 16.27
CA THR A 486 -22.89 -16.12 16.68
C THR A 486 -21.87 -16.63 17.69
N ARG A 487 -20.81 -15.87 17.95
CA ARG A 487 -19.79 -16.21 18.93
C ARG A 487 -20.14 -15.81 20.36
N LEU A 488 -21.18 -14.98 20.57
CA LEU A 488 -21.64 -14.64 21.92
C LEU A 488 -22.17 -15.88 22.63
N ASN A 489 -21.84 -16.01 23.91
CA ASN A 489 -22.22 -17.17 24.70
C ASN A 489 -23.76 -17.26 24.76
N PRO A 490 -24.38 -18.31 24.20
CA PRO A 490 -25.83 -18.43 24.14
C PRO A 490 -26.48 -18.70 25.50
N ASP A 491 -25.69 -19.10 26.50
CA ASP A 491 -26.17 -19.44 27.85
C ASP A 491 -26.24 -18.21 28.78
N VAL A 492 -25.84 -17.03 28.31
CA VAL A 492 -25.90 -15.77 29.06
C VAL A 492 -27.17 -15.00 28.68
N ASN A 493 -27.92 -14.56 29.69
CA ASN A 493 -29.09 -13.70 29.49
C ASN A 493 -28.64 -12.24 29.31
N TYR A 494 -28.48 -11.81 28.07
CA TYR A 494 -28.15 -10.42 27.77
C TYR A 494 -29.37 -9.50 27.89
N HIS A 495 -29.13 -8.25 28.23
CA HIS A 495 -30.10 -7.16 28.14
C HIS A 495 -29.85 -6.37 26.86
N ALA A 496 -30.87 -6.11 26.05
CA ALA A 496 -30.74 -5.41 24.78
C ALA A 496 -31.36 -4.02 24.80
N GLU A 497 -30.65 -3.06 24.22
CA GLU A 497 -31.17 -1.73 23.86
C GLU A 497 -31.14 -1.55 22.33
N LEU A 498 -32.21 -1.04 21.73
CA LEU A 498 -32.20 -0.57 20.34
C LEU A 498 -32.31 0.94 20.34
N ILE A 499 -31.32 1.61 19.76
CA ILE A 499 -31.24 3.07 19.70
C ILE A 499 -31.50 3.53 18.26
N LYS A 500 -32.51 4.37 18.06
CA LYS A 500 -32.78 4.99 16.75
C LYS A 500 -32.00 6.30 16.61
N THR A 501 -31.11 6.34 15.64
CA THR A 501 -30.30 7.54 15.34
C THR A 501 -31.10 8.56 14.53
N LYS A 502 -31.37 9.76 15.09
CA LYS A 502 -31.97 10.90 14.35
C LYS A 502 -30.85 11.80 13.79
N LYS A 503 -30.96 12.23 12.53
CA LYS A 503 -29.91 13.03 11.83
C LYS A 503 -29.59 14.41 12.46
N LYS A 504 -30.41 14.91 13.39
CA LYS A 504 -30.33 16.29 13.94
C LYS A 504 -30.78 16.46 15.40
N ASP A 505 -31.19 15.39 16.08
CA ASP A 505 -31.67 15.39 17.48
C ASP A 505 -30.98 14.27 18.27
N ALA A 506 -31.16 14.25 19.59
CA ALA A 506 -30.65 13.20 20.46
C ALA A 506 -31.15 11.81 20.04
N ASP A 507 -30.28 10.81 20.23
CA ASP A 507 -30.59 9.40 20.03
C ASP A 507 -31.70 8.94 20.99
N ILE A 508 -32.64 8.14 20.49
CA ILE A 508 -33.81 7.68 21.25
C ILE A 508 -33.71 6.17 21.40
N VAL A 509 -33.78 5.67 22.63
CA VAL A 509 -33.95 4.24 22.92
C VAL A 509 -35.38 3.86 22.52
N VAL A 510 -35.51 2.95 21.57
CA VAL A 510 -36.80 2.48 21.03
C VAL A 510 -37.16 1.07 21.50
N PHE A 511 -36.20 0.36 22.08
CA PHE A 511 -36.43 -0.90 22.79
C PHE A 511 -35.43 -1.05 23.93
N GLU A 512 -35.89 -1.60 25.05
CA GLU A 512 -35.07 -1.99 26.18
C GLU A 512 -35.70 -3.24 26.83
N GLY A 513 -34.92 -4.33 26.97
CA GLY A 513 -35.39 -5.55 27.64
C GLY A 513 -34.54 -6.78 27.34
N ASP A 514 -34.97 -7.92 27.89
CA ASP A 514 -34.25 -9.19 27.77
C ASP A 514 -34.06 -9.62 26.31
N PHE A 515 -32.86 -10.10 26.02
CA PHE A 515 -32.44 -10.51 24.69
C PHE A 515 -32.57 -12.02 24.51
N SER A 516 -33.29 -12.45 23.48
CA SER A 516 -33.36 -13.86 23.06
C SER A 516 -33.48 -13.96 21.53
N LEU A 517 -32.66 -14.82 20.92
CA LEU A 517 -32.72 -15.10 19.49
C LEU A 517 -33.77 -16.16 19.16
N ASP A 518 -34.38 -16.04 17.99
CA ASP A 518 -35.12 -17.14 17.37
C ASP A 518 -34.20 -18.12 16.60
N GLU A 519 -34.78 -19.19 16.04
CA GLU A 519 -34.05 -20.23 15.27
C GLU A 519 -33.32 -19.69 14.03
N ASN A 520 -33.63 -18.47 13.58
CA ASN A 520 -33.01 -17.82 12.42
C ASN A 520 -32.04 -16.69 12.81
N GLN A 521 -31.69 -16.58 14.10
CA GLN A 521 -30.86 -15.49 14.64
C GLN A 521 -31.51 -14.11 14.48
N ALA A 522 -32.83 -14.06 14.37
CA ALA A 522 -33.58 -12.82 14.40
C ALA A 522 -33.98 -12.50 15.85
N PHE A 523 -33.74 -11.25 16.25
CA PHE A 523 -34.31 -10.67 17.45
C PHE A 523 -35.64 -10.01 17.07
N VAL A 524 -36.75 -10.61 17.51
CA VAL A 524 -38.10 -10.11 17.27
C VAL A 524 -38.67 -9.59 18.57
N SER A 525 -39.06 -8.32 18.60
CA SER A 525 -39.65 -7.73 19.80
C SER A 525 -40.71 -6.68 19.49
N VAL A 526 -41.47 -6.31 20.52
CA VAL A 526 -42.50 -5.27 20.47
C VAL A 526 -41.90 -3.99 21.04
N LEU A 527 -42.01 -2.88 20.32
CA LEU A 527 -41.59 -1.56 20.83
C LEU A 527 -42.32 -1.28 22.16
N ARG A 528 -41.58 -0.99 23.23
CA ARG A 528 -42.18 -0.48 24.46
C ARG A 528 -42.24 1.05 24.40
N ASP A 529 -43.44 1.53 24.68
CA ASP A 529 -43.86 2.91 24.67
C ASP A 529 -43.15 3.73 25.75
N ASP A 530 -42.34 4.69 25.33
CA ASP A 530 -42.16 5.97 26.03
C ASP A 530 -42.16 7.12 24.99
N ASN A 531 -43.37 7.49 24.55
CA ASN A 531 -43.74 8.75 23.88
C ASN A 531 -43.46 8.97 22.36
N GLU A 532 -43.00 8.00 21.57
CA GLU A 532 -43.07 8.07 20.09
C GLU A 532 -43.49 6.73 19.47
N VAL A 533 -44.74 6.63 19.01
CA VAL A 533 -45.19 5.50 18.18
C VAL A 533 -44.52 5.61 16.80
N LEU A 534 -43.58 4.70 16.52
CA LEU A 534 -42.92 4.65 15.22
C LEU A 534 -43.90 4.21 14.14
N GLU A 535 -44.04 5.02 13.09
CA GLU A 535 -44.86 4.65 11.92
C GLU A 535 -44.28 3.43 11.21
N ARG A 536 -45.14 2.65 10.53
CA ARG A 536 -44.69 1.51 9.70
C ARG A 536 -43.63 1.97 8.70
N GLY A 537 -42.43 1.42 8.79
CA GLY A 537 -41.31 1.91 7.97
C GLY A 537 -40.00 1.16 8.22
N ARG A 538 -39.00 1.48 7.40
CA ARG A 538 -37.63 1.00 7.58
C ARG A 538 -36.84 2.07 8.32
N TYR A 539 -36.18 1.65 9.40
CA TYR A 539 -35.37 2.52 10.23
C TYR A 539 -33.92 2.03 10.28
N ARG A 540 -33.03 2.92 10.72
CA ARG A 540 -31.66 2.59 11.09
C ARG A 540 -31.54 2.80 12.59
N GLY A 541 -30.82 1.91 13.23
CA GLY A 541 -30.52 2.02 14.64
C GLY A 541 -29.27 1.27 15.02
N ILE A 542 -28.92 1.37 16.29
CA ILE A 542 -27.79 0.71 16.91
C ILE A 542 -28.38 -0.24 17.95
N VAL A 543 -28.14 -1.54 17.81
CA VAL A 543 -28.43 -2.51 18.88
C VAL A 543 -27.23 -2.54 19.80
N LYS A 544 -27.49 -2.48 21.10
CA LYS A 544 -26.52 -2.67 22.17
C LYS A 544 -26.95 -3.85 23.01
N LEU A 545 -26.01 -4.71 23.39
CA LEU A 545 -26.24 -5.78 24.35
C LEU A 545 -25.37 -5.57 25.58
N PHE A 546 -25.97 -5.78 26.74
CA PHE A 546 -25.33 -5.70 28.04
C PHE A 546 -25.36 -7.08 28.70
N ASP A 547 -24.30 -7.44 29.40
CA ASP A 547 -24.27 -8.63 30.25
C ASP A 547 -25.11 -8.43 31.54
N PRO A 548 -25.32 -9.48 32.36
CA PRO A 548 -26.05 -9.38 33.63
C PRO A 548 -25.45 -8.37 34.63
N GLU A 549 -24.16 -8.05 34.50
CA GLU A 549 -23.43 -7.07 35.29
C GLU A 549 -23.64 -5.62 34.79
N GLY A 550 -24.29 -5.44 33.63
CA GLY A 550 -24.61 -4.15 33.04
C GLY A 550 -23.50 -3.56 32.17
N GLN A 551 -22.50 -4.36 31.79
CA GLN A 551 -21.41 -3.96 30.91
C GLN A 551 -21.81 -4.15 29.44
N LEU A 552 -21.52 -3.15 28.61
CA LEU A 552 -21.82 -3.18 27.17
C LEU A 552 -20.89 -4.19 26.47
N VAL A 553 -21.45 -5.32 26.03
CA VAL A 553 -20.71 -6.42 25.40
C VAL A 553 -20.76 -6.40 23.88
N TRP A 554 -21.81 -5.85 23.28
CA TRP A 554 -21.99 -5.85 21.83
C TRP A 554 -22.66 -4.56 21.34
N GLU A 555 -22.23 -4.05 20.19
CA GLU A 555 -22.87 -2.94 19.49
C GLU A 555 -22.93 -3.20 17.98
N GLU A 556 -24.13 -3.14 17.38
CA GLU A 556 -24.30 -3.33 15.94
C GLU A 556 -25.16 -2.22 15.32
N SER A 557 -24.65 -1.60 14.25
CA SER A 557 -25.44 -0.73 13.39
C SER A 557 -26.31 -1.55 12.44
N THR A 558 -27.62 -1.55 12.67
CA THR A 558 -28.57 -2.39 11.93
C THR A 558 -29.66 -1.58 11.22
N ARG A 559 -30.37 -2.26 10.31
CA ARG A 559 -31.61 -1.79 9.69
C ARG A 559 -32.74 -2.69 10.11
N PHE A 560 -33.77 -2.11 10.73
CA PHE A 560 -34.94 -2.84 11.17
C PHE A 560 -36.21 -2.31 10.49
N PHE A 561 -37.20 -3.17 10.36
CA PHE A 561 -38.51 -2.83 9.82
C PHE A 561 -39.54 -2.89 10.94
N VAL A 562 -40.34 -1.84 11.08
CA VAL A 562 -41.48 -1.81 11.99
C VAL A 562 -42.74 -2.10 11.19
N ASP A 563 -43.50 -3.11 11.62
CA ASP A 563 -44.72 -3.54 10.97
C ASP A 563 -45.94 -2.70 11.40
N ARG A 564 -47.16 -3.14 11.04
CA ARG A 564 -48.40 -2.41 11.38
C ARG A 564 -48.84 -2.62 12.84
N ALA A 565 -48.32 -3.64 13.51
CA ALA A 565 -48.61 -3.95 14.91
C ALA A 565 -47.58 -3.32 15.86
N GLY A 566 -46.57 -2.60 15.34
CA GLY A 566 -45.48 -2.01 16.13
C GLY A 566 -44.39 -3.03 16.49
N GLN A 567 -44.39 -4.20 15.86
CA GLN A 567 -43.34 -5.19 16.00
C GLN A 567 -42.17 -4.83 15.09
N PHE A 568 -40.96 -5.08 15.58
CA PHE A 568 -39.77 -4.98 14.76
C PHE A 568 -38.98 -6.29 14.78
N GLU A 569 -38.33 -6.53 13.67
CA GLU A 569 -37.40 -7.63 13.49
C GLU A 569 -36.03 -7.03 13.18
N VAL A 570 -35.04 -7.41 13.99
CA VAL A 570 -33.63 -7.12 13.75
C VAL A 570 -32.92 -8.44 13.51
N ILE A 571 -32.31 -8.56 12.34
CA ILE A 571 -31.38 -9.66 12.07
C ILE A 571 -30.02 -9.19 12.56
N MET A 572 -29.46 -9.92 13.53
CA MET A 572 -28.12 -9.69 14.03
C MET A 572 -27.11 -10.22 13.01
N GLY A 573 -26.04 -9.47 12.77
CA GLY A 573 -25.07 -9.78 11.75
C GLY A 573 -23.64 -9.60 12.24
N GLN A 574 -23.00 -8.52 11.82
CA GLN A 574 -21.64 -8.18 12.26
C GLN A 574 -21.69 -6.90 13.08
N GLY A 575 -21.14 -6.97 14.28
CA GLY A 575 -21.11 -5.87 15.24
C GLY A 575 -19.79 -5.82 15.99
N SER A 576 -19.62 -4.76 16.75
CA SER A 576 -18.45 -4.52 17.59
C SER A 576 -18.68 -5.21 18.93
N VAL A 577 -17.83 -6.19 19.27
CA VAL A 577 -17.75 -6.65 20.65
C VAL A 577 -17.07 -5.54 21.44
N LEU A 578 -17.70 -5.04 22.49
CA LEU A 578 -17.15 -3.95 23.31
C LEU A 578 -16.56 -4.48 24.61
N TYR A 579 -17.01 -5.66 25.02
CA TYR A 579 -16.42 -6.46 26.09
C TYR A 579 -16.80 -7.92 25.86
N ALA A 580 -15.85 -8.83 26.00
CA ALA A 580 -16.10 -10.28 25.99
C ALA A 580 -15.18 -10.97 26.99
N ASP A 581 -15.70 -12.00 27.63
CA ASP A 581 -14.92 -12.79 28.57
C ASP A 581 -13.83 -13.61 27.86
N ARG A 582 -12.88 -14.13 28.64
CA ARG A 582 -11.77 -14.93 28.12
C ARG A 582 -12.26 -16.26 27.51
N SER A 583 -13.40 -16.79 27.93
CA SER A 583 -13.99 -18.01 27.33
C SER A 583 -14.55 -17.79 25.93
N TYR A 584 -15.06 -16.60 25.61
CA TYR A 584 -15.54 -16.21 24.29
C TYR A 584 -14.47 -16.37 23.21
N PHE A 585 -13.21 -16.14 23.58
CA PHE A 585 -12.07 -16.27 22.67
C PHE A 585 -11.44 -17.67 22.67
N ASP A 586 -11.98 -18.64 23.41
CA ASP A 586 -11.39 -19.99 23.54
C ASP A 586 -9.92 -19.99 24.05
N ILE A 587 -9.44 -18.89 24.67
CA ILE A 587 -8.03 -18.73 25.06
C ILE A 587 -7.64 -19.52 26.32
N THR A 588 -8.60 -20.19 26.97
CA THR A 588 -8.38 -21.01 28.18
C THR A 588 -8.13 -22.49 27.87
N ARG A 589 -7.97 -22.87 26.59
CA ARG A 589 -7.67 -24.26 26.20
C ARG A 589 -6.20 -24.61 26.43
N ASP A 590 -5.92 -25.89 26.70
CA ASP A 590 -4.57 -26.39 26.99
C ASP A 590 -3.62 -26.39 25.78
N SER A 591 -4.13 -26.27 24.55
CA SER A 591 -3.34 -26.39 23.31
C SER A 591 -2.92 -25.06 22.69
N VAL A 592 -3.19 -23.94 23.37
CA VAL A 592 -3.04 -22.59 22.83
C VAL A 592 -1.59 -22.13 22.94
N SER A 593 -1.08 -21.46 21.91
CA SER A 593 0.25 -20.82 21.96
C SER A 593 0.12 -19.34 21.62
N ALA A 594 1.11 -18.52 21.98
CA ALA A 594 1.08 -17.10 21.71
C ALA A 594 2.41 -16.57 21.18
N GLU A 595 2.38 -15.39 20.57
CA GLU A 595 3.57 -14.65 20.16
C GLU A 595 3.43 -13.20 20.60
N ILE A 596 4.42 -12.73 21.37
CA ILE A 596 4.54 -11.33 21.79
C ILE A 596 5.48 -10.60 20.85
N ILE A 597 4.97 -9.55 20.20
CA ILE A 597 5.65 -8.79 19.16
C ILE A 597 5.92 -7.38 19.69
N LYS A 598 7.20 -7.08 19.92
CA LYS A 598 7.71 -5.78 20.40
C LYS A 598 7.96 -4.81 19.23
N PRO A 599 7.98 -3.48 19.49
CA PRO A 599 8.22 -2.50 18.44
C PRO A 599 9.60 -2.64 17.79
N LEU A 600 9.61 -2.44 16.48
CA LEU A 600 10.81 -2.52 15.64
C LEU A 600 11.59 -1.20 15.63
N ASN A 601 12.90 -1.33 15.72
CA ASN A 601 13.87 -0.27 15.54
C ASN A 601 14.30 -0.16 14.07
N TYR A 602 14.01 0.99 13.47
CA TYR A 602 14.33 1.30 12.08
C TYR A 602 15.58 2.17 11.88
N THR A 603 16.39 2.40 12.93
CA THR A 603 17.57 3.26 12.83
C THR A 603 18.53 2.81 11.72
N ASN A 604 18.88 1.52 11.68
CA ASN A 604 19.81 1.00 10.66
C ASN A 604 19.22 1.04 9.24
N PRO A 605 17.95 0.63 9.00
CA PRO A 605 17.29 0.87 7.72
C PRO A 605 17.38 2.33 7.23
N MET A 606 17.13 3.30 8.12
CA MET A 606 17.22 4.72 7.77
C MET A 606 18.65 5.17 7.46
N LEU A 607 19.65 4.60 8.14
CA LEU A 607 21.06 4.83 7.81
C LEU A 607 21.43 4.26 6.43
N VAL A 608 20.92 3.09 6.05
CA VAL A 608 21.11 2.52 4.70
C VAL A 608 20.55 3.45 3.63
N PHE A 609 19.33 3.98 3.82
CA PHE A 609 18.77 4.97 2.90
C PHE A 609 19.56 6.29 2.87
N SER A 610 20.09 6.73 4.02
CA SER A 610 20.96 7.90 4.09
C SER A 610 22.25 7.70 3.28
N VAL A 611 22.85 6.51 3.34
CA VAL A 611 24.04 6.13 2.54
C VAL A 611 23.73 6.15 1.05
N LEU A 612 22.57 5.65 0.63
CA LEU A 612 22.13 5.80 -0.76
C LEU A 612 21.98 7.27 -1.17
N GLY A 613 21.43 8.11 -0.29
CA GLY A 613 21.38 9.55 -0.50
C GLY A 613 22.76 10.18 -0.67
N ILE A 614 23.77 9.74 0.10
CA ILE A 614 25.16 10.19 -0.03
C ILE A 614 25.72 9.83 -1.41
N PHE A 615 25.51 8.59 -1.88
CA PHE A 615 25.90 8.20 -3.23
C PHE A 615 25.18 9.04 -4.29
N GLY A 616 23.87 9.25 -4.14
CA GLY A 616 23.11 10.14 -5.02
C GLY A 616 23.70 11.56 -5.07
N LEU A 617 24.03 12.13 -3.91
CA LEU A 617 24.65 13.47 -3.83
C LEU A 617 26.02 13.51 -4.52
N ILE A 618 26.84 12.47 -4.35
CA ILE A 618 28.13 12.34 -5.04
C ILE A 618 27.91 12.32 -6.55
N PHE A 619 26.99 11.50 -7.06
CA PHE A 619 26.73 11.43 -8.51
C PHE A 619 26.13 12.71 -9.07
N ALA A 620 25.23 13.39 -8.33
CA ALA A 620 24.72 14.71 -8.70
C ALA A 620 25.85 15.75 -8.77
N PHE A 621 26.79 15.72 -7.82
CA PHE A 621 27.96 16.59 -7.83
C PHE A 621 28.90 16.29 -9.01
N LEU A 622 29.17 15.02 -9.27
CA LEU A 622 30.01 14.58 -10.41
C LEU A 622 29.38 15.00 -11.74
N LEU A 623 28.07 14.81 -11.91
CA LEU A 623 27.33 15.26 -13.08
C LEU A 623 27.42 16.78 -13.26
N LYS A 624 27.24 17.54 -12.18
CA LYS A 624 27.38 19.01 -12.20
C LYS A 624 28.81 19.46 -12.57
N ARG A 625 29.83 18.73 -12.14
CA ARG A 625 31.22 19.01 -12.49
C ARG A 625 31.49 18.69 -13.97
N GLU A 626 31.00 17.56 -14.44
CA GLU A 626 31.15 17.12 -15.83
C GLU A 626 30.41 18.05 -16.81
N ASP A 627 29.27 18.63 -16.41
CA ASP A 627 28.57 19.62 -17.23
C ASP A 627 29.44 20.84 -17.56
N LYS A 628 30.32 21.26 -16.62
CA LYS A 628 31.25 22.38 -16.84
C LYS A 628 32.31 22.08 -17.89
N THR A 629 32.72 20.81 -18.03
CA THR A 629 33.74 20.39 -18.99
C THR A 629 33.15 20.03 -20.33
N SER A 630 31.99 19.36 -20.33
CA SER A 630 31.36 18.82 -21.53
C SER A 630 30.40 19.81 -22.20
N GLY A 631 29.98 20.86 -21.50
CA GLY A 631 29.21 21.96 -22.07
C GLY A 631 27.77 21.63 -22.43
N TYR A 632 27.17 20.60 -21.82
CA TYR A 632 25.78 20.18 -22.08
C TYR A 632 24.74 21.24 -21.66
N GLY A 633 25.12 22.17 -20.78
CA GLY A 633 24.26 23.27 -20.37
C GLY A 633 23.17 22.81 -19.39
N LEU A 634 23.47 21.89 -18.49
CA LEU A 634 22.54 21.44 -17.44
C LEU A 634 22.21 22.56 -16.44
N GLU A 635 23.10 23.53 -16.29
CA GLU A 635 22.83 24.75 -15.50
C GLU A 635 22.08 25.85 -16.29
N LEU A 636 22.00 25.74 -17.62
CA LEU A 636 21.27 26.68 -18.47
C LEU A 636 19.77 26.35 -18.55
N PRO A 637 18.88 27.32 -18.86
CA PRO A 637 17.46 27.05 -19.13
C PRO A 637 17.26 25.96 -20.19
N ASN A 638 16.20 25.16 -20.07
CA ASN A 638 15.85 24.19 -21.13
C ASN A 638 15.15 24.90 -22.31
N LYS A 639 14.42 25.99 -22.05
CA LYS A 639 13.85 26.84 -23.10
C LYS A 639 14.87 27.88 -23.55
N ILE A 640 15.27 27.81 -24.81
CA ILE A 640 15.97 28.90 -25.48
C ILE A 640 14.90 29.93 -25.82
N LYS A 641 15.05 31.18 -25.33
CA LYS A 641 14.22 32.29 -25.81
C LYS A 641 14.64 32.57 -27.25
N GLU A 642 13.73 32.35 -28.19
CA GLU A 642 13.86 32.84 -29.57
C GLU A 642 13.95 34.37 -29.61
#